data_AF-A0A2E8ER89-F1
#
_entry.id   AF-A0A2E8ER89-F1
#
_cell.length_a   1.000
_cell.length_b   1.000
_cell.length_c   1.000
_cell.angle_alpha   90.00
_cell.angle_beta   90.00
_cell.angle_gamma   90.00
#
_symmetry.space_group_name_H-M   'P 1'
#
loop_
_entity.id
_entity.type
_entity.pdbx_description
1 polymer ?
#
loop_
_entity_poly.entity_id
_entity_poly.type
_entity_poly.pdbx_seq_one_letter_code
_entity_poly.pdbx_strand_id
1 'polypeptide(L)'
;MNSMEKTESSIITKIEQGFQSVDVSQQYKNKALENIKTWLQDEPFRDYQDQIVYLIDSGSFELLLDSFYQVIPFGTGGRRGPVGIGPNRINPWAIMNSAQGHSTYLKSLSENQKKKLNIVLCYDVRKYPETNLYSNEIPNPIRDVTSKDLALNAIQVYAANGIKCYLFNDVRSTPELSYAVRHLNAAAGIVISASHNPKEDNGKKVYGADGGQLIPPEDQRLADIVNSVREVKSLNIKEAKANGLVEFTSGKEIDDAYIRNVTSLTLVGDKIDKSNLSIVFSPLHGVGMTSIYKALTKHGFNVSLDDLTVTPDGFFSNVKFNIPNPEVVESMETLIEKGKVVDADILINSDPDADRLGLTIRINGKERDSVYRYLNGNEIGIVLTHFVLEEMKRQQRLPEQGVLAKTTVTSELISKIAKYYGVKGIGDLLVGFKYIANEIKKLEEKQQKDRFVLGMEESHGFLVSAYCRDKDAAGAALLLCELASQLKAQGKNINDYLNGVYKKFGYHSHQQTSLVFLGAEGKEKIEKISYAFRNHPPGKLGKLKVIRCVDRWKGEPFLSDTDKSSRNVLSFFIEPPEGVEFIKITARPSGTEPKIKIYVEVGGKPAGEDEQTFQNEKKRHDALGKRIMDGFTKIAYDCVGINMPERGFRLSPLLPVEVKLKYFDVEEELLKLENQLRANEITGGGVKKRVDELLTIFGQDPIEKISGAFREKTGMSLRNFFNQKFDKIRKEC
;
A
#
# COMPACT_ATOMS: atom_id res chain seq x y z
N MET A 1 34.34 -40.19 -9.26
CA MET A 1 33.31 -39.31 -8.69
C MET A 1 33.44 -39.31 -7.18
N ASN A 2 33.89 -38.20 -6.62
CA ASN A 2 34.03 -38.01 -5.17
C ASN A 2 32.64 -38.04 -4.49
N SER A 3 32.59 -38.31 -3.17
CA SER A 3 31.34 -38.37 -2.41
C SER A 3 30.49 -37.10 -2.53
N MET A 4 31.11 -35.92 -2.62
CA MET A 4 30.42 -34.64 -2.85
C MET A 4 29.74 -34.56 -4.23
N GLU A 5 30.37 -35.03 -5.31
CA GLU A 5 29.78 -35.01 -6.65
C GLU A 5 28.56 -35.93 -6.77
N LYS A 6 28.55 -37.06 -6.04
CA LYS A 6 27.39 -37.97 -5.98
C LYS A 6 26.23 -37.34 -5.22
N THR A 7 26.50 -36.65 -4.10
CA THR A 7 25.49 -35.95 -3.31
C THR A 7 24.89 -34.78 -4.08
N GLU A 8 25.72 -34.00 -4.78
CA GLU A 8 25.26 -32.88 -5.60
C GLU A 8 24.40 -33.35 -6.79
N SER A 9 24.84 -34.39 -7.51
CA SER A 9 24.04 -35.00 -8.58
C SER A 9 22.69 -35.52 -8.06
N SER A 10 22.64 -36.08 -6.85
CA SER A 10 21.41 -36.57 -6.23
C SER A 10 20.44 -35.44 -5.85
N ILE A 11 20.95 -34.31 -5.35
CA ILE A 11 20.12 -33.15 -4.97
C ILE A 11 19.49 -32.51 -6.20
N ILE A 12 20.26 -32.34 -7.28
CA ILE A 12 19.77 -31.74 -8.53
C ILE A 12 18.65 -32.59 -9.15
N THR A 13 18.83 -33.91 -9.22
CA THR A 13 17.79 -34.81 -9.73
C THR A 13 16.51 -34.72 -8.90
N LYS A 14 16.60 -34.60 -7.57
CA LYS A 14 15.44 -34.45 -6.69
C LYS A 14 14.68 -33.15 -6.96
N ILE A 15 15.39 -32.04 -7.19
CA ILE A 15 14.77 -30.76 -7.56
C ILE A 15 14.06 -30.87 -8.91
N GLU A 16 14.72 -31.44 -9.92
CA GLU A 16 14.15 -31.59 -11.27
C GLU A 16 12.87 -32.43 -11.26
N GLN A 17 12.87 -33.54 -10.51
CA GLN A 17 11.67 -34.37 -10.31
C GLN A 17 10.57 -33.61 -9.55
N GLY A 18 10.94 -32.92 -8.47
CA GLY A 18 10.01 -32.11 -7.68
C GLY A 18 9.36 -30.99 -8.49
N PHE A 19 10.10 -30.32 -9.37
CA PHE A 19 9.54 -29.28 -10.23
C PHE A 19 8.58 -29.81 -11.29
N GLN A 20 8.57 -31.12 -11.61
CA GLN A 20 7.57 -31.67 -12.51
C GLN A 20 6.15 -31.62 -11.92
N SER A 21 5.99 -31.62 -10.60
CA SER A 21 4.67 -31.51 -9.97
C SER A 21 4.11 -30.09 -9.91
N VAL A 22 4.92 -29.07 -10.22
CA VAL A 22 4.50 -27.66 -10.20
C VAL A 22 4.02 -27.23 -11.58
N ASP A 23 2.77 -26.75 -11.68
CA ASP A 23 2.14 -26.33 -12.94
C ASP A 23 2.58 -24.93 -13.39
N VAL A 24 3.80 -24.84 -13.93
CA VAL A 24 4.39 -23.62 -14.50
C VAL A 24 5.21 -23.93 -15.74
N SER A 25 5.45 -22.93 -16.60
CA SER A 25 6.24 -23.13 -17.81
C SER A 25 7.68 -23.57 -17.53
N GLN A 26 8.25 -24.37 -18.44
CA GLN A 26 9.59 -24.94 -18.28
C GLN A 26 10.68 -23.87 -18.14
N GLN A 27 10.47 -22.68 -18.71
CA GLN A 27 11.39 -21.54 -18.57
C GLN A 27 11.61 -21.15 -17.10
N TYR A 28 10.54 -21.08 -16.30
CA TYR A 28 10.65 -20.73 -14.89
C TYR A 28 11.31 -21.84 -14.06
N LYS A 29 11.00 -23.11 -14.36
CA LYS A 29 11.65 -24.27 -13.75
C LYS A 29 13.16 -24.26 -13.98
N ASN A 30 13.58 -24.01 -15.22
CA ASN A 30 14.99 -23.93 -15.58
C ASN A 30 15.71 -22.78 -14.86
N LYS A 31 15.07 -21.59 -14.79
CA LYS A 31 15.66 -20.44 -14.11
C LYS A 31 15.77 -20.65 -12.60
N ALA A 32 14.76 -21.27 -11.98
CA ALA A 32 14.82 -21.65 -10.58
C ALA A 32 15.98 -22.62 -10.31
N LEU A 33 16.17 -23.64 -11.15
CA LEU A 33 17.26 -24.59 -10.99
C LEU A 33 18.65 -23.94 -11.10
N GLU A 34 18.83 -23.04 -12.06
CA GLU A 34 20.09 -22.27 -12.23
C GLU A 34 20.43 -21.48 -10.97
N ASN A 35 19.44 -20.77 -10.43
CA ASN A 35 19.62 -19.95 -9.23
C ASN A 35 19.85 -20.81 -7.98
N ILE A 36 19.16 -21.95 -7.84
CA ILE A 36 19.38 -22.88 -6.71
C ILE A 36 20.81 -23.43 -6.75
N LYS A 37 21.32 -23.82 -7.92
CA LYS A 37 22.72 -24.28 -8.08
C LYS A 37 23.71 -23.23 -7.58
N THR A 38 23.53 -21.99 -8.02
CA THR A 38 24.35 -20.85 -7.61
C THR A 38 24.34 -20.68 -6.08
N TRP A 39 23.16 -20.71 -5.45
CA TRP A 39 23.02 -20.53 -4.00
C TRP A 39 23.55 -21.72 -3.18
N LEU A 40 23.58 -22.93 -3.75
CA LEU A 40 24.17 -24.11 -3.12
C LEU A 40 25.69 -24.17 -3.24
N GLN A 41 26.29 -23.45 -4.18
CA GLN A 41 27.72 -23.54 -4.51
C GLN A 41 28.52 -22.32 -4.03
N ASP A 42 28.02 -21.11 -4.23
CA ASP A 42 28.83 -19.90 -4.04
C ASP A 42 28.97 -19.52 -2.56
N GLU A 43 30.16 -19.08 -2.18
CA GLU A 43 30.53 -18.73 -0.80
C GLU A 43 29.63 -17.65 -0.15
N PRO A 44 29.20 -16.58 -0.85
CA PRO A 44 28.32 -15.56 -0.26
C PRO A 44 26.95 -16.07 0.21
N PHE A 45 26.56 -17.29 -0.20
CA PHE A 45 25.29 -17.89 0.18
C PHE A 45 25.44 -18.99 1.23
N ARG A 46 26.63 -19.19 1.81
CA ARG A 46 26.91 -20.30 2.73
C ARG A 46 25.91 -20.41 3.87
N ASP A 47 25.52 -19.28 4.47
CA ASP A 47 24.57 -19.23 5.59
C ASP A 47 23.13 -19.66 5.21
N TYR A 48 22.82 -19.75 3.92
CA TYR A 48 21.50 -20.17 3.42
C TYR A 48 21.43 -21.64 3.02
N GLN A 49 22.58 -22.29 2.77
CA GLN A 49 22.65 -23.58 2.07
C GLN A 49 21.92 -24.70 2.79
N ASP A 50 22.11 -24.84 4.10
CA ASP A 50 21.53 -25.94 4.87
C ASP A 50 19.98 -25.87 4.91
N GLN A 51 19.43 -24.66 4.94
CA GLN A 51 17.98 -24.45 4.86
C GLN A 51 17.43 -24.72 3.45
N ILE A 52 18.20 -24.43 2.39
CA ILE A 52 17.81 -24.79 1.02
C ILE A 52 17.74 -26.32 0.89
N VAL A 53 18.73 -27.04 1.42
CA VAL A 53 18.73 -28.51 1.44
C VAL A 53 17.53 -29.04 2.21
N TYR A 54 17.20 -28.46 3.37
CA TYR A 54 16.00 -28.82 4.12
C TYR A 54 14.72 -28.67 3.30
N LEU A 55 14.53 -27.55 2.59
CA LEU A 55 13.35 -27.32 1.74
C LEU A 55 13.24 -28.35 0.60
N ILE A 56 14.37 -28.79 0.06
CA ILE A 56 14.43 -29.84 -0.96
C ILE A 56 14.01 -31.18 -0.35
N ASP A 57 14.49 -31.46 0.86
CA ASP A 57 14.22 -32.71 1.56
C ASP A 57 12.80 -32.84 2.08
N SER A 58 12.18 -31.73 2.48
CA SER A 58 10.77 -31.64 2.87
C SER A 58 9.80 -31.66 1.69
N GLY A 59 10.29 -31.64 0.45
CA GLY A 59 9.46 -31.61 -0.75
C GLY A 59 8.74 -30.27 -0.99
N SER A 60 9.26 -29.16 -0.44
CA SER A 60 8.67 -27.81 -0.54
C SER A 60 8.94 -27.16 -1.91
N PHE A 61 8.66 -27.89 -2.99
CA PHE A 61 9.04 -27.51 -4.36
C PHE A 61 8.32 -26.27 -4.89
N GLU A 62 7.07 -26.01 -4.48
CA GLU A 62 6.38 -24.77 -4.84
C GLU A 62 7.08 -23.53 -4.25
N LEU A 63 7.44 -23.59 -2.95
CA LEU A 63 8.17 -22.53 -2.28
C LEU A 63 9.57 -22.33 -2.87
N LEU A 64 10.28 -23.43 -3.15
CA LEU A 64 11.59 -23.38 -3.82
C LEU A 64 11.47 -22.74 -5.21
N LEU A 65 10.50 -23.17 -6.02
CA LEU A 65 10.31 -22.59 -7.34
C LEU A 65 10.01 -21.09 -7.24
N ASP A 66 9.07 -20.69 -6.39
CA ASP A 66 8.72 -19.27 -6.20
C ASP A 66 9.90 -18.43 -5.67
N SER A 67 10.72 -18.99 -4.78
CA SER A 67 11.85 -18.27 -4.19
C SER A 67 13.04 -18.11 -5.14
N PHE A 68 13.14 -18.95 -6.18
CA PHE A 68 14.31 -19.03 -7.04
C PHE A 68 14.06 -18.76 -8.53
N TYR A 69 12.83 -18.68 -9.05
CA TYR A 69 12.59 -18.49 -10.49
C TYR A 69 13.08 -17.15 -11.06
N GLN A 70 13.38 -16.16 -10.22
CA GLN A 70 13.94 -14.87 -10.62
C GLN A 70 14.75 -14.24 -9.49
N VAL A 71 15.45 -13.16 -9.79
CA VAL A 71 15.94 -12.23 -8.76
C VAL A 71 14.84 -11.21 -8.51
N ILE A 72 14.50 -10.95 -7.24
CA ILE A 72 13.41 -10.04 -6.84
C ILE A 72 13.57 -8.68 -7.53
N PRO A 73 12.66 -8.25 -8.42
CA PRO A 73 12.92 -7.11 -9.30
C PRO A 73 13.28 -5.81 -8.55
N PHE A 74 14.35 -5.13 -8.99
CA PHE A 74 14.60 -3.74 -8.60
C PHE A 74 13.66 -2.83 -9.40
N GLY A 75 12.50 -2.53 -8.81
CA GLY A 75 11.53 -1.62 -9.39
C GLY A 75 12.00 -0.18 -9.33
N THR A 76 11.14 0.72 -9.83
CA THR A 76 11.47 2.14 -10.07
C THR A 76 11.89 2.97 -8.85
N GLY A 77 11.82 2.42 -7.65
CA GLY A 77 12.21 3.11 -6.42
C GLY A 77 12.76 2.17 -5.37
N GLY A 78 13.22 0.96 -5.74
CA GLY A 78 13.70 -0.05 -4.80
C GLY A 78 13.22 -1.47 -5.04
N ARG A 79 13.46 -2.37 -4.07
CA ARG A 79 12.96 -3.76 -4.03
C ARG A 79 11.97 -3.92 -2.88
N ARG A 80 10.90 -4.66 -3.09
CA ARG A 80 9.89 -4.99 -2.06
C ARG A 80 9.32 -6.37 -2.35
N GLY A 81 9.11 -7.16 -1.31
CA GLY A 81 8.52 -8.49 -1.43
C GLY A 81 8.71 -9.30 -0.15
N PRO A 82 8.36 -10.60 -0.19
CA PRO A 82 8.45 -11.47 0.98
C PRO A 82 9.90 -11.61 1.45
N VAL A 83 10.09 -11.55 2.77
CA VAL A 83 11.35 -11.90 3.40
C VAL A 83 11.53 -13.42 3.35
N GLY A 84 12.71 -13.89 3.01
CA GLY A 84 12.91 -15.32 2.78
C GLY A 84 14.28 -15.70 2.23
N ILE A 85 14.48 -17.01 2.06
CA ILE A 85 15.66 -17.60 1.42
C ILE A 85 15.46 -17.63 -0.09
N GLY A 86 16.50 -17.26 -0.83
CA GLY A 86 16.52 -17.26 -2.29
C GLY A 86 16.56 -15.86 -2.91
N PRO A 87 16.87 -15.77 -4.21
CA PRO A 87 17.06 -14.51 -4.90
C PRO A 87 15.75 -13.74 -5.15
N ASN A 88 14.59 -14.39 -5.14
CA ASN A 88 13.27 -13.75 -5.23
C ASN A 88 12.71 -13.36 -3.85
N ARG A 89 13.58 -13.00 -2.89
CA ARG A 89 13.22 -12.64 -1.52
C ARG A 89 14.00 -11.43 -1.02
N ILE A 90 13.43 -10.73 -0.04
CA ILE A 90 14.19 -9.79 0.77
C ILE A 90 14.98 -10.58 1.83
N ASN A 91 16.29 -10.34 1.86
CA ASN A 91 17.23 -10.93 2.80
C ASN A 91 18.50 -10.05 2.86
N PRO A 92 19.43 -10.31 3.79
CA PRO A 92 20.70 -9.57 3.86
C PRO A 92 21.41 -9.41 2.50
N TRP A 93 21.56 -10.50 1.73
CA TRP A 93 22.17 -10.44 0.40
C TRP A 93 21.47 -9.47 -0.55
N ALA A 94 20.14 -9.53 -0.67
CA ALA A 94 19.38 -8.67 -1.59
C ALA A 94 19.55 -7.18 -1.25
N ILE A 95 19.62 -6.84 0.04
CA ILE A 95 19.81 -5.48 0.52
C ILE A 95 21.24 -4.99 0.25
N MET A 96 22.24 -5.84 0.53
CA MET A 96 23.64 -5.54 0.31
C MET A 96 23.98 -5.40 -1.19
N ASN A 97 23.48 -6.32 -2.03
CA ASN A 97 23.56 -6.24 -3.49
C ASN A 97 22.98 -4.93 -4.02
N SER A 98 21.78 -4.58 -3.54
CA SER A 98 21.14 -3.29 -3.88
C SER A 98 21.94 -2.09 -3.37
N ALA A 99 22.66 -2.19 -2.25
CA ALA A 99 23.51 -1.11 -1.74
C ALA A 99 24.80 -0.96 -2.55
N GLN A 100 25.37 -2.05 -3.03
CA GLN A 100 26.55 -2.02 -3.89
C GLN A 100 26.24 -1.39 -5.25
N GLY A 101 25.13 -1.81 -5.88
CA GLY A 101 24.69 -1.21 -7.14
C GLY A 101 24.37 0.27 -6.97
N HIS A 102 23.67 0.64 -5.90
CA HIS A 102 23.39 2.05 -5.62
C HIS A 102 24.67 2.86 -5.33
N SER A 103 25.65 2.30 -4.62
CA SER A 103 26.96 2.95 -4.40
C SER A 103 27.67 3.24 -5.72
N THR A 104 27.61 2.29 -6.65
CA THR A 104 28.19 2.41 -8.00
C THR A 104 27.47 3.50 -8.79
N TYR A 105 26.14 3.52 -8.75
CA TYR A 105 25.33 4.56 -9.37
C TYR A 105 25.68 5.95 -8.83
N LEU A 106 25.71 6.14 -7.51
CA LEU A 106 26.02 7.44 -6.89
C LEU A 106 27.40 7.96 -7.28
N LYS A 107 28.41 7.08 -7.36
CA LYS A 107 29.76 7.45 -7.81
C LYS A 107 29.83 7.81 -9.30
N SER A 108 28.89 7.31 -10.11
CA SER A 108 28.80 7.58 -11.55
C SER A 108 28.07 8.88 -11.90
N LEU A 109 27.44 9.54 -10.92
CA LEU A 109 26.79 10.84 -11.13
C LEU A 109 27.82 11.91 -11.46
N SER A 110 27.45 12.89 -12.30
CA SER A 110 28.35 13.99 -12.68
C SER A 110 28.61 14.94 -11.51
N GLU A 111 29.70 15.73 -11.53
CA GLU A 111 30.02 16.70 -10.46
C GLU A 111 28.87 17.67 -10.15
N ASN A 112 28.10 18.09 -11.16
CA ASN A 112 26.93 18.95 -10.98
C ASN A 112 25.75 18.25 -10.27
N GLN A 113 25.73 16.91 -10.27
CA GLN A 113 24.76 16.07 -9.57
C GLN A 113 25.29 15.58 -8.21
N LYS A 114 26.62 15.64 -7.99
CA LYS A 114 27.26 15.21 -6.75
C LYS A 114 27.02 16.24 -5.65
N LYS A 115 26.05 15.94 -4.80
CA LYS A 115 26.02 16.46 -3.42
C LYS A 115 27.15 15.82 -2.60
N LYS A 116 27.27 16.20 -1.33
CA LYS A 116 28.13 15.46 -0.39
C LYS A 116 27.76 13.98 -0.50
N LEU A 117 28.74 13.11 -0.70
CA LEU A 117 28.55 11.67 -0.90
C LEU A 117 28.18 10.98 0.43
N ASN A 118 27.04 11.41 0.94
CA ASN A 118 26.43 11.03 2.18
C ASN A 118 25.07 10.41 1.87
N ILE A 119 24.67 9.46 2.68
CA ILE A 119 23.37 8.81 2.56
C ILE A 119 22.65 8.82 3.91
N VAL A 120 21.37 9.15 3.89
CA VAL A 120 20.50 9.11 5.08
C VAL A 120 19.70 7.82 5.06
N LEU A 121 19.65 7.09 6.17
CA LEU A 121 18.90 5.85 6.29
C LEU A 121 17.90 5.91 7.44
N CYS A 122 16.69 5.43 7.15
CA CYS A 122 15.64 5.15 8.12
C CYS A 122 15.16 3.70 7.96
N TYR A 123 14.42 3.21 8.95
CA TYR A 123 13.79 1.90 8.93
C TYR A 123 12.46 1.94 9.69
N ASP A 124 11.54 1.05 9.33
CA ASP A 124 10.29 0.86 10.05
C ASP A 124 10.40 -0.19 11.18
N VAL A 125 9.27 -0.52 11.80
CA VAL A 125 9.20 -1.39 12.98
C VAL A 125 9.26 -2.88 12.67
N ARG A 126 9.32 -3.28 11.39
CA ARG A 126 9.15 -4.69 11.02
C ARG A 126 10.26 -5.55 11.59
N LYS A 127 9.83 -6.72 12.02
CA LYS A 127 10.65 -7.85 12.38
C LYS A 127 10.04 -9.04 11.65
N TYR A 128 10.87 -9.82 10.97
CA TYR A 128 10.41 -11.05 10.34
C TYR A 128 10.50 -12.18 11.37
N PRO A 129 9.38 -12.58 11.99
CA PRO A 129 9.35 -13.85 12.69
C PRO A 129 9.45 -14.97 11.68
N GLU A 130 10.30 -15.95 11.96
CA GLU A 130 10.25 -17.18 11.18
C GLU A 130 8.87 -17.85 11.34
N THR A 131 8.21 -18.08 10.22
CA THR A 131 7.04 -18.94 10.12
C THR A 131 7.48 -20.38 9.84
N ASN A 132 6.62 -21.38 10.08
CA ASN A 132 6.83 -22.84 9.93
C ASN A 132 7.27 -23.35 8.53
N LEU A 133 7.92 -22.53 7.71
CA LEU A 133 8.43 -22.82 6.38
C LEU A 133 9.86 -23.39 6.41
N TYR A 134 10.63 -23.09 7.46
CA TYR A 134 12.04 -23.48 7.59
C TYR A 134 12.25 -24.36 8.84
N SER A 135 13.41 -25.02 8.92
CA SER A 135 13.74 -25.83 10.09
C SER A 135 14.15 -24.96 11.27
N ASN A 136 13.49 -25.15 12.42
CA ASN A 136 13.86 -24.50 13.68
C ASN A 136 15.24 -24.94 14.19
N GLU A 137 15.70 -26.14 13.81
CA GLU A 137 16.95 -26.75 14.29
C GLU A 137 18.18 -26.31 13.49
N ILE A 138 17.98 -25.80 12.28
CA ILE A 138 19.05 -25.34 11.39
C ILE A 138 19.23 -23.82 11.54
N PRO A 139 20.47 -23.29 11.61
CA PRO A 139 20.71 -21.84 11.58
C PRO A 139 20.04 -21.18 10.38
N ASN A 140 19.50 -19.98 10.58
CA ASN A 140 18.74 -19.29 9.53
C ASN A 140 19.03 -17.78 9.53
N PRO A 141 19.70 -17.22 8.49
CA PRO A 141 20.10 -15.81 8.45
C PRO A 141 18.94 -14.83 8.28
N ILE A 142 17.72 -15.32 8.04
CA ILE A 142 16.51 -14.50 7.98
C ILE A 142 15.66 -14.59 9.25
N ARG A 143 15.98 -15.48 10.20
CA ARG A 143 15.22 -15.61 11.45
C ARG A 143 15.35 -14.34 12.28
N ASP A 144 14.21 -13.81 12.71
CA ASP A 144 14.12 -12.61 13.57
C ASP A 144 14.75 -11.34 12.97
N VAL A 145 15.05 -11.32 11.67
CA VAL A 145 15.69 -10.18 11.02
C VAL A 145 14.78 -8.95 11.09
N THR A 146 15.31 -7.84 11.58
CA THR A 146 14.58 -6.57 11.67
C THR A 146 14.89 -5.66 10.49
N SER A 147 14.02 -4.68 10.23
CA SER A 147 14.33 -3.59 9.29
C SER A 147 15.61 -2.84 9.67
N LYS A 148 15.95 -2.77 10.97
CA LYS A 148 17.21 -2.20 11.46
C LYS A 148 18.42 -3.04 11.04
N ASP A 149 18.35 -4.36 11.16
CA ASP A 149 19.45 -5.25 10.75
C ASP A 149 19.70 -5.16 9.24
N LEU A 150 18.63 -5.12 8.43
CA LEU A 150 18.73 -4.88 7.00
C LEU A 150 19.32 -3.49 6.68
N ALA A 151 18.97 -2.44 7.44
CA ALA A 151 19.57 -1.12 7.28
C ALA A 151 21.08 -1.14 7.58
N LEU A 152 21.49 -1.85 8.64
CA LEU A 152 22.90 -2.04 8.99
C LEU A 152 23.66 -2.81 7.90
N ASN A 153 23.05 -3.85 7.32
CA ASN A 153 23.62 -4.56 6.16
C ASN A 153 23.87 -3.62 4.98
N ALA A 154 22.94 -2.71 4.67
CA ALA A 154 23.16 -1.69 3.65
C ALA A 154 24.32 -0.74 3.99
N ILE A 155 24.41 -0.30 5.26
CA ILE A 155 25.46 0.61 5.75
C ILE A 155 26.85 0.01 5.60
N GLN A 156 27.03 -1.28 5.91
CA GLN A 156 28.32 -1.96 5.74
C GLN A 156 28.84 -1.82 4.32
N VAL A 157 27.96 -1.95 3.32
CA VAL A 157 28.31 -1.82 1.90
C VAL A 157 28.59 -0.38 1.51
N TYR A 158 27.74 0.57 1.90
CA TYR A 158 27.99 1.99 1.61
C TYR A 158 29.31 2.47 2.22
N ALA A 159 29.60 2.09 3.47
CA ALA A 159 30.85 2.43 4.14
C ALA A 159 32.06 1.77 3.46
N ALA A 160 31.98 0.51 3.06
CA ALA A 160 33.03 -0.15 2.27
C ALA A 160 33.30 0.55 0.93
N ASN A 161 32.31 1.29 0.43
CA ASN A 161 32.43 2.12 -0.76
C ASN A 161 32.84 3.57 -0.45
N GLY A 162 33.20 3.91 0.79
CA GLY A 162 33.62 5.27 1.18
C GLY A 162 32.49 6.29 1.20
N ILE A 163 31.24 5.85 1.32
CA ILE A 163 30.05 6.70 1.41
C ILE A 163 29.70 6.88 2.88
N LYS A 164 29.58 8.13 3.34
CA LYS A 164 29.22 8.41 4.74
C LYS A 164 27.73 8.15 4.97
N CYS A 165 27.39 7.39 5.99
CA CYS A 165 26.02 7.00 6.35
C CYS A 165 25.56 7.74 7.60
N TYR A 166 24.36 8.30 7.54
CA TYR A 166 23.61 8.80 8.68
C TYR A 166 22.45 7.85 8.97
N LEU A 167 22.42 7.25 10.16
CA LEU A 167 21.34 6.37 10.60
C LEU A 167 20.68 6.95 11.84
N PHE A 168 19.36 7.13 11.82
CA PHE A 168 18.62 7.51 13.02
C PHE A 168 18.69 6.41 14.07
N ASN A 169 18.82 6.78 15.35
CA ASN A 169 18.88 5.83 16.46
C ASN A 169 17.61 4.98 16.59
N ASP A 170 16.47 5.61 16.26
CA ASP A 170 15.14 5.06 16.34
C ASP A 170 14.41 5.24 15.01
N VAL A 171 13.27 4.57 14.88
CA VAL A 171 12.44 4.61 13.67
C VAL A 171 12.02 6.04 13.30
N ARG A 172 11.89 6.29 12.00
CA ARG A 172 11.46 7.57 11.41
C ARG A 172 10.59 7.35 10.19
N SER A 173 9.70 8.31 9.93
CA SER A 173 8.76 8.26 8.81
C SER A 173 9.44 8.42 7.45
N THR A 174 8.83 7.86 6.42
CA THR A 174 9.23 8.07 5.02
C THR A 174 9.25 9.57 4.63
N PRO A 175 8.23 10.40 4.94
CA PRO A 175 8.30 11.83 4.67
C PRO A 175 9.44 12.55 5.40
N GLU A 176 9.76 12.14 6.62
CA GLU A 176 10.88 12.72 7.37
C GLU A 176 12.24 12.32 6.78
N LEU A 177 12.40 11.10 6.24
CA LEU A 177 13.56 10.75 5.42
C LEU A 177 13.66 11.66 4.19
N SER A 178 12.57 11.82 3.45
CA SER A 178 12.50 12.68 2.26
C SER A 178 12.94 14.12 2.59
N TYR A 179 12.50 14.65 3.73
CA TYR A 179 12.91 15.95 4.26
C TYR A 179 14.40 15.96 4.67
N ALA A 180 14.86 14.95 5.42
CA ALA A 180 16.21 14.85 5.97
C ALA A 180 17.29 14.84 4.89
N VAL A 181 17.06 14.14 3.78
CA VAL A 181 17.97 14.11 2.62
C VAL A 181 18.26 15.53 2.13
N ARG A 182 17.21 16.34 1.97
CA ARG A 182 17.31 17.73 1.52
C ARG A 182 17.95 18.61 2.58
N HIS A 183 17.55 18.44 3.85
CA HIS A 183 18.04 19.21 4.97
C HIS A 183 19.54 19.03 5.20
N LEU A 184 20.03 17.80 5.10
CA LEU A 184 21.45 17.45 5.25
C LEU A 184 22.26 17.61 3.95
N ASN A 185 21.61 17.99 2.85
CA ASN A 185 22.19 18.07 1.51
C ASN A 185 22.93 16.76 1.13
N ALA A 186 22.29 15.63 1.43
CA ALA A 186 22.79 14.29 1.16
C ALA A 186 22.61 13.91 -0.32
N ALA A 187 23.40 12.95 -0.80
CA ALA A 187 23.30 12.45 -2.17
C ALA A 187 22.07 11.55 -2.37
N ALA A 188 21.61 10.88 -1.32
CA ALA A 188 20.47 9.98 -1.37
C ALA A 188 19.88 9.69 0.01
N GLY A 189 18.70 9.09 0.02
CA GLY A 189 18.05 8.50 1.19
C GLY A 189 17.62 7.05 0.95
N ILE A 190 17.60 6.24 2.00
CA ILE A 190 17.10 4.85 1.99
C ILE A 190 16.12 4.66 3.13
N VAL A 191 14.95 4.08 2.85
CA VAL A 191 14.10 3.53 3.90
C VAL A 191 13.99 2.02 3.75
N ILE A 192 14.23 1.30 4.85
CA ILE A 192 13.92 -0.12 4.95
C ILE A 192 12.50 -0.26 5.49
N SER A 193 11.57 -0.53 4.59
CA SER A 193 10.14 -0.64 4.88
C SER A 193 9.39 -1.23 3.67
N ALA A 194 8.33 -1.99 3.95
CA ALA A 194 7.32 -2.34 2.95
C ALA A 194 6.00 -1.57 3.10
N SER A 195 5.98 -0.44 3.82
CA SER A 195 4.80 0.40 4.05
C SER A 195 3.63 -0.43 4.60
N HIS A 196 2.49 -0.42 3.93
CA HIS A 196 1.24 -1.07 4.31
C HIS A 196 1.16 -2.59 4.03
N ASN A 197 2.23 -3.21 3.51
CA ASN A 197 2.22 -4.65 3.21
C ASN A 197 2.08 -5.52 4.48
N PRO A 198 1.71 -6.81 4.36
CA PRO A 198 1.70 -7.75 5.49
C PRO A 198 3.08 -7.91 6.14
N LYS A 199 3.15 -8.40 7.39
CA LYS A 199 4.40 -8.56 8.17
C LYS A 199 5.46 -9.44 7.51
N GLU A 200 5.05 -10.34 6.62
CA GLU A 200 5.93 -11.25 5.89
C GLU A 200 6.80 -10.53 4.85
N ASP A 201 6.41 -9.32 4.44
CA ASP A 201 7.13 -8.51 3.47
C ASP A 201 8.12 -7.54 4.12
N ASN A 202 9.16 -7.17 3.39
CA ASN A 202 9.97 -5.99 3.69
C ASN A 202 10.45 -5.37 2.36
N GLY A 203 11.30 -4.35 2.42
CA GLY A 203 11.80 -3.70 1.23
C GLY A 203 12.84 -2.65 1.51
N LYS A 204 13.51 -2.22 0.44
CA LYS A 204 14.45 -1.10 0.43
C LYS A 204 13.95 -0.11 -0.60
N LYS A 205 13.55 1.09 -0.19
CA LYS A 205 13.21 2.19 -1.10
C LYS A 205 14.40 3.15 -1.24
N VAL A 206 14.60 3.72 -2.44
CA VAL A 206 15.70 4.63 -2.75
C VAL A 206 15.16 6.02 -3.13
N TYR A 207 15.76 7.04 -2.53
CA TYR A 207 15.47 8.46 -2.76
C TYR A 207 16.72 9.17 -3.26
N GLY A 208 16.58 10.02 -4.27
CA GLY A 208 17.66 10.87 -4.78
C GLY A 208 17.93 12.08 -3.90
N ALA A 209 18.93 12.87 -4.28
CA ALA A 209 19.36 14.08 -3.55
C ALA A 209 18.27 15.16 -3.41
N ASP A 210 17.25 15.13 -4.25
CA ASP A 210 16.09 16.02 -4.15
C ASP A 210 15.09 15.58 -3.07
N GLY A 211 15.29 14.40 -2.46
CA GLY A 211 14.42 13.78 -1.46
C GLY A 211 13.27 12.98 -2.07
N GLY A 212 13.17 12.87 -3.40
CA GLY A 212 12.14 12.11 -4.11
C GLY A 212 12.65 10.76 -4.62
N GLN A 213 11.74 9.86 -5.00
CA GLN A 213 12.14 8.64 -5.72
C GLN A 213 12.55 8.96 -7.16
N LEU A 214 13.46 8.17 -7.71
CA LEU A 214 13.91 8.34 -9.09
C LEU A 214 12.75 8.07 -10.08
N ILE A 215 12.79 8.79 -11.20
CA ILE A 215 11.88 8.60 -12.32
C ILE A 215 12.66 8.18 -13.57
N PRO A 216 11.99 7.67 -14.60
CA PRO A 216 12.63 7.38 -15.88
C PRO A 216 13.36 8.59 -16.49
N PRO A 217 14.52 8.39 -17.12
CA PRO A 217 15.23 7.11 -17.31
C PRO A 217 16.21 6.74 -16.17
N GLU A 218 16.39 7.60 -15.16
CA GLU A 218 17.41 7.38 -14.11
C GLU A 218 17.08 6.19 -13.20
N ASP A 219 15.80 5.89 -12.98
CA ASP A 219 15.38 4.69 -12.24
C ASP A 219 15.79 3.39 -12.97
N GLN A 220 15.70 3.35 -14.31
CA GLN A 220 16.20 2.24 -15.12
C GLN A 220 17.71 2.13 -15.03
N ARG A 221 18.43 3.26 -15.16
CA ARG A 221 19.89 3.28 -15.05
C ARG A 221 20.37 2.70 -13.71
N LEU A 222 19.70 3.06 -12.61
CA LEU A 222 19.98 2.47 -11.30
C LEU A 222 19.67 0.96 -11.29
N ALA A 223 18.51 0.55 -11.80
CA ALA A 223 18.12 -0.86 -11.86
C ALA A 223 19.13 -1.71 -12.64
N ASP A 224 19.59 -1.24 -13.81
CA ASP A 224 20.57 -1.92 -14.66
C ASP A 224 21.90 -2.09 -13.93
N ILE A 225 22.39 -1.02 -13.27
CA ILE A 225 23.61 -1.09 -12.47
C ILE A 225 23.47 -2.09 -11.33
N VAL A 226 22.34 -2.08 -10.60
CA VAL A 226 22.10 -3.06 -9.53
C VAL A 226 22.08 -4.49 -10.07
N ASN A 227 21.41 -4.73 -11.21
CA ASN A 227 21.35 -6.06 -11.83
C ASN A 227 22.70 -6.52 -12.40
N SER A 228 23.62 -5.59 -12.66
CA SER A 228 25.00 -5.88 -13.09
C SER A 228 25.97 -6.22 -11.96
N VAL A 229 25.57 -6.03 -10.69
CA VAL A 229 26.43 -6.34 -9.53
C VAL A 229 26.81 -7.83 -9.53
N ARG A 230 28.11 -8.10 -9.33
CA ARG A 230 28.67 -9.46 -9.19
C ARG A 230 29.36 -9.67 -7.85
N GLU A 231 29.97 -8.62 -7.33
CA GLU A 231 30.67 -8.62 -6.04
C GLU A 231 30.10 -7.54 -5.14
N VAL A 232 30.04 -7.83 -3.84
CA VAL A 232 29.54 -6.90 -2.82
C VAL A 232 30.66 -6.65 -1.82
N LYS A 233 31.07 -5.39 -1.68
CA LYS A 233 32.04 -5.00 -0.65
C LYS A 233 31.31 -4.81 0.67
N SER A 234 31.95 -5.17 1.78
CA SER A 234 31.41 -4.96 3.11
C SER A 234 32.50 -4.48 4.06
N LEU A 235 32.14 -3.61 5.00
CA LEU A 235 33.02 -3.07 6.04
C LEU A 235 32.31 -3.21 7.37
N ASN A 236 33.02 -3.71 8.38
CA ASN A 236 32.46 -3.89 9.71
C ASN A 236 31.93 -2.55 10.26
N ILE A 237 30.75 -2.54 10.88
CA ILE A 237 30.12 -1.31 11.40
C ILE A 237 31.01 -0.59 12.43
N LYS A 238 31.73 -1.31 13.30
CA LYS A 238 32.61 -0.69 14.31
C LYS A 238 33.78 0.02 13.64
N GLU A 239 34.38 -0.61 12.64
CA GLU A 239 35.46 -0.04 11.85
C GLU A 239 34.97 1.15 11.01
N ALA A 240 33.83 1.01 10.34
CA ALA A 240 33.19 2.09 9.58
C ALA A 240 32.89 3.31 10.46
N LYS A 241 32.45 3.11 11.71
CA LYS A 241 32.25 4.17 12.69
C LYS A 241 33.57 4.82 13.11
N ALA A 242 34.60 4.02 13.38
CA ALA A 242 35.94 4.52 13.73
C ALA A 242 36.55 5.38 12.61
N ASN A 243 36.27 5.02 11.35
CA ASN A 243 36.68 5.75 10.16
C ASN A 243 35.80 6.98 9.85
N GLY A 244 34.82 7.31 10.71
CA GLY A 244 33.91 8.45 10.50
C GLY A 244 32.91 8.27 9.36
N LEU A 245 32.77 7.06 8.82
CA LEU A 245 31.86 6.72 7.72
C LEU A 245 30.44 6.41 8.20
N VAL A 246 30.23 6.21 9.50
CA VAL A 246 28.90 5.94 10.06
C VAL A 246 28.64 6.87 11.24
N GLU A 247 27.54 7.60 11.15
CA GLU A 247 27.04 8.49 12.19
C GLU A 247 25.64 8.03 12.62
N PHE A 248 25.54 7.58 13.87
CA PHE A 248 24.27 7.31 14.52
C PHE A 248 23.75 8.62 15.11
N THR A 249 22.66 9.14 14.57
CA THR A 249 22.10 10.45 14.95
C THR A 249 20.83 10.30 15.78
N SER A 250 20.67 11.15 16.79
CA SER A 250 19.40 11.27 17.51
C SER A 250 18.29 11.85 16.62
N GLY A 251 18.68 12.55 15.55
CA GLY A 251 17.75 13.20 14.63
C GLY A 251 17.10 14.47 15.16
N LYS A 252 17.28 14.84 16.43
CA LYS A 252 16.46 15.89 17.09
C LYS A 252 16.34 17.20 16.31
N GLU A 253 17.44 17.71 15.75
CA GLU A 253 17.40 18.94 14.95
C GLU A 253 16.55 18.77 13.68
N ILE A 254 16.67 17.62 13.03
CA ILE A 254 15.91 17.23 11.83
C ILE A 254 14.44 17.05 12.20
N ASP A 255 14.14 16.28 13.25
CA ASP A 255 12.79 16.11 13.81
C ASP A 255 12.13 17.48 14.06
N ASP A 256 12.81 18.36 14.81
CA ASP A 256 12.28 19.66 15.18
C ASP A 256 12.01 20.53 13.94
N ALA A 257 12.90 20.47 12.94
CA ALA A 257 12.75 21.23 11.71
C ALA A 257 11.64 20.66 10.81
N TYR A 258 11.53 19.34 10.69
CA TYR A 258 10.44 18.65 9.99
C TYR A 258 9.09 19.01 10.62
N ILE A 259 8.95 18.84 11.95
CA ILE A 259 7.70 19.16 12.64
C ILE A 259 7.38 20.67 12.56
N ARG A 260 8.38 21.57 12.55
CA ARG A 260 8.13 23.01 12.30
C ARG A 260 7.54 23.25 10.91
N ASN A 261 8.02 22.57 9.87
CA ASN A 261 7.44 22.67 8.53
C ASN A 261 6.00 22.15 8.52
N VAL A 262 5.73 20.98 9.11
CA VAL A 262 4.37 20.42 9.21
C VAL A 262 3.43 21.38 9.95
N THR A 263 3.83 21.88 11.12
CA THR A 263 2.98 22.78 11.93
C THR A 263 2.79 24.16 11.28
N SER A 264 3.71 24.60 10.41
CA SER A 264 3.56 25.85 9.64
C SER A 264 2.49 25.79 8.54
N LEU A 265 1.99 24.59 8.22
CA LEU A 265 0.90 24.40 7.25
C LEU A 265 -0.43 24.94 7.77
N THR A 266 -0.53 25.21 9.08
CA THR A 266 -1.74 25.73 9.72
C THR A 266 -2.39 26.83 8.91
N LEU A 267 -3.68 26.66 8.67
CA LEU A 267 -4.48 27.64 7.96
C LEU A 267 -5.29 28.46 8.95
N VAL A 268 -5.82 27.84 10.01
CA VAL A 268 -6.76 28.54 10.89
C VAL A 268 -6.15 28.92 12.26
N GLY A 269 -4.99 28.35 12.59
CA GLY A 269 -4.16 28.73 13.73
C GLY A 269 -4.92 28.71 15.06
N ASP A 270 -4.86 29.80 15.82
CA ASP A 270 -5.52 29.92 17.12
C ASP A 270 -6.97 30.43 17.03
N LYS A 271 -7.53 30.53 15.81
CA LYS A 271 -8.96 30.89 15.61
C LYS A 271 -9.92 29.74 15.93
N ILE A 272 -9.39 28.58 16.32
CA ILE A 272 -10.16 27.39 16.65
C ILE A 272 -9.93 27.00 18.11
N ASP A 273 -10.98 26.48 18.73
CA ASP A 273 -10.86 25.84 20.03
C ASP A 273 -10.37 24.40 19.83
N LYS A 274 -9.06 24.22 19.91
CA LYS A 274 -8.37 22.93 19.79
C LYS A 274 -8.73 21.98 20.93
N SER A 275 -9.11 22.50 22.10
CA SER A 275 -9.46 21.71 23.28
C SER A 275 -10.83 21.05 23.18
N ASN A 276 -11.71 21.62 22.35
CA ASN A 276 -13.05 21.11 22.12
C ASN A 276 -13.09 19.91 21.14
N LEU A 277 -12.02 19.62 20.41
CA LEU A 277 -11.98 18.48 19.48
C LEU A 277 -11.42 17.22 20.16
N SER A 278 -12.20 16.15 20.20
CA SER A 278 -11.75 14.84 20.72
C SER A 278 -11.20 13.99 19.56
N ILE A 279 -9.91 13.64 19.64
CA ILE A 279 -9.17 12.91 18.61
C ILE A 279 -8.69 11.58 19.16
N VAL A 280 -8.86 10.50 18.40
CA VAL A 280 -8.16 9.23 18.64
C VAL A 280 -7.18 8.97 17.50
N PHE A 281 -5.93 8.65 17.84
CA PHE A 281 -4.88 8.32 16.90
C PHE A 281 -4.30 6.92 17.13
N SER A 282 -4.03 6.22 16.04
CA SER A 282 -3.27 4.97 16.02
C SER A 282 -2.17 5.01 14.96
N PRO A 283 -0.92 4.69 15.30
CA PRO A 283 0.13 4.48 14.31
C PRO A 283 0.07 3.10 13.65
N LEU A 284 -0.89 2.23 14.00
CA LEU A 284 -0.94 0.81 13.62
C LEU A 284 0.39 0.10 13.90
N HIS A 285 0.94 0.30 15.10
CA HIS A 285 2.28 -0.11 15.53
C HIS A 285 3.46 0.53 14.79
N GLY A 286 3.18 1.38 13.81
CA GLY A 286 4.16 2.06 12.97
C GLY A 286 4.85 3.26 13.60
N VAL A 287 5.48 4.06 12.73
CA VAL A 287 6.33 5.19 13.11
C VAL A 287 5.58 6.50 13.32
N GLY A 288 4.26 6.53 13.11
CA GLY A 288 3.43 7.74 13.14
C GLY A 288 3.44 8.51 14.47
N MET A 289 3.92 7.89 15.56
CA MET A 289 4.19 8.58 16.82
C MET A 289 5.27 9.66 16.70
N THR A 290 6.23 9.49 15.78
CA THR A 290 7.34 10.43 15.56
C THR A 290 6.98 11.61 14.66
N SER A 291 5.89 11.50 13.89
CA SER A 291 5.43 12.53 12.94
C SER A 291 4.05 13.07 13.31
N ILE A 292 2.99 12.31 13.06
CA ILE A 292 1.58 12.74 13.20
C ILE A 292 1.26 13.13 14.64
N TYR A 293 1.53 12.24 15.61
CA TYR A 293 1.24 12.53 17.02
C TYR A 293 2.03 13.75 17.52
N LYS A 294 3.34 13.83 17.22
CA LYS A 294 4.18 14.99 17.57
C LYS A 294 3.66 16.27 16.94
N ALA A 295 3.21 16.25 15.68
CA ALA A 295 2.70 17.43 14.99
C ALA A 295 1.38 17.92 15.60
N LEU A 296 0.42 17.02 15.85
CA LEU A 296 -0.87 17.36 16.44
C LEU A 296 -0.72 17.91 17.86
N THR A 297 0.06 17.23 18.71
CA THR A 297 0.30 17.67 20.10
C THR A 297 1.06 18.99 20.16
N LYS A 298 2.09 19.19 19.32
CA LYS A 298 2.81 20.46 19.24
C LYS A 298 1.92 21.60 18.74
N HIS A 299 0.93 21.32 17.89
CA HIS A 299 -0.04 22.32 17.47
C HIS A 299 -1.10 22.63 18.55
N GLY A 300 -1.17 21.85 19.63
CA GLY A 300 -2.03 22.08 20.79
C GLY A 300 -3.32 21.25 20.80
N PHE A 301 -3.43 20.22 19.96
CA PHE A 301 -4.56 19.28 20.02
C PHE A 301 -4.38 18.26 21.14
N ASN A 302 -5.49 17.91 21.80
CA ASN A 302 -5.53 16.77 22.72
C ASN A 302 -5.81 15.48 21.94
N VAL A 303 -4.85 14.54 21.98
CA VAL A 303 -4.91 13.30 21.18
C VAL A 303 -4.88 12.11 22.11
N SER A 304 -5.99 11.36 22.13
CA SER A 304 -6.05 10.04 22.76
C SER A 304 -5.38 9.01 21.85
N LEU A 305 -4.65 8.08 22.43
CA LEU A 305 -3.98 7.01 21.69
C LEU A 305 -4.79 5.72 21.76
N ASP A 306 -4.70 4.90 20.73
CA ASP A 306 -5.17 3.52 20.77
C ASP A 306 -4.16 2.64 21.54
N ASP A 307 -4.53 2.26 22.76
CA ASP A 307 -3.68 1.50 23.67
C ASP A 307 -3.22 0.15 23.08
N LEU A 308 -4.01 -0.43 22.16
CA LEU A 308 -3.72 -1.72 21.54
C LEU A 308 -2.65 -1.65 20.45
N THR A 309 -2.48 -0.49 19.81
CA THR A 309 -1.68 -0.34 18.60
C THR A 309 -0.65 0.80 18.65
N VAL A 310 -0.52 1.49 19.79
CA VAL A 310 0.44 2.58 19.99
C VAL A 310 1.91 2.11 20.09
N THR A 311 2.13 0.93 20.67
CA THR A 311 3.48 0.41 20.93
C THR A 311 4.05 -0.22 19.66
N PRO A 312 5.30 0.06 19.25
CA PRO A 312 5.92 -0.59 18.10
C PRO A 312 5.87 -2.13 18.18
N ASP A 313 5.33 -2.75 17.13
CA ASP A 313 5.22 -4.19 16.97
C ASP A 313 5.32 -4.54 15.48
N GLY A 314 6.43 -5.19 15.09
CA GLY A 314 6.68 -5.59 13.71
C GLY A 314 5.76 -6.69 13.18
N PHE A 315 4.95 -7.30 14.05
CA PHE A 315 3.93 -8.29 13.69
C PHE A 315 2.56 -7.67 13.37
N PHE A 316 2.38 -6.38 13.70
CA PHE A 316 1.11 -5.67 13.59
C PHE A 316 -0.03 -6.38 14.32
N SER A 317 0.22 -6.87 15.54
CA SER A 317 -0.79 -7.56 16.37
C SER A 317 -2.02 -6.66 16.57
N ASN A 318 -3.20 -7.21 16.90
CA ASN A 318 -4.44 -6.44 17.09
C ASN A 318 -4.96 -5.64 15.88
N VAL A 319 -4.19 -5.51 14.79
CA VAL A 319 -4.66 -4.94 13.53
C VAL A 319 -5.39 -6.03 12.76
N LYS A 320 -6.67 -5.82 12.44
CA LYS A 320 -7.48 -6.78 11.69
C LYS A 320 -6.79 -7.19 10.39
N PHE A 321 -6.83 -8.48 10.06
CA PHE A 321 -6.10 -9.11 8.95
C PHE A 321 -4.57 -9.06 9.02
N ASN A 322 -3.97 -8.46 10.05
CA ASN A 322 -2.54 -8.09 10.14
C ASN A 322 -2.08 -7.25 8.93
N ILE A 323 -2.97 -6.41 8.39
CA ILE A 323 -2.67 -5.51 7.27
C ILE A 323 -2.75 -4.08 7.80
N PRO A 324 -1.61 -3.43 8.08
CA PRO A 324 -1.58 -2.07 8.60
C PRO A 324 -1.78 -1.05 7.46
N ASN A 325 -2.90 -1.15 6.74
CA ASN A 325 -3.21 -0.32 5.59
C ASN A 325 -4.46 0.53 5.86
N PRO A 326 -4.34 1.87 5.89
CA PRO A 326 -5.47 2.78 6.01
C PRO A 326 -6.54 2.66 4.89
N GLU A 327 -6.21 2.06 3.73
CA GLU A 327 -7.18 1.71 2.68
C GLU A 327 -8.15 0.58 3.10
N VAL A 328 -7.78 -0.22 4.11
CA VAL A 328 -8.60 -1.32 4.65
C VAL A 328 -9.42 -0.78 5.81
N VAL A 329 -10.74 -0.72 5.65
CA VAL A 329 -11.68 -0.12 6.62
C VAL A 329 -11.54 -0.77 8.00
N GLU A 330 -11.29 -2.07 8.04
CA GLU A 330 -11.13 -2.85 9.26
C GLU A 330 -9.89 -2.46 10.09
N SER A 331 -8.92 -1.73 9.50
CA SER A 331 -7.82 -1.12 10.26
C SER A 331 -8.28 -0.02 11.24
N MET A 332 -9.55 0.40 11.15
CA MET A 332 -10.17 1.38 12.06
C MET A 332 -10.90 0.75 13.24
N GLU A 333 -11.03 -0.58 13.31
CA GLU A 333 -11.89 -1.25 14.29
C GLU A 333 -11.52 -0.90 15.74
N THR A 334 -10.23 -0.98 16.10
CA THR A 334 -9.75 -0.63 17.44
C THR A 334 -9.97 0.85 17.77
N LEU A 335 -9.78 1.74 16.79
CA LEU A 335 -10.03 3.17 16.96
C LEU A 335 -11.51 3.48 17.15
N ILE A 336 -12.41 2.77 16.46
CA ILE A 336 -13.85 2.96 16.61
C ILE A 336 -14.28 2.57 18.02
N GLU A 337 -13.77 1.46 18.56
CA GLU A 337 -14.06 1.05 19.93
C GLU A 337 -13.51 2.05 20.95
N LYS A 338 -12.26 2.50 20.80
CA LYS A 338 -11.70 3.57 21.64
C LYS A 338 -12.48 4.87 21.51
N GLY A 339 -12.87 5.22 20.29
CA GLY A 339 -13.63 6.42 19.95
C GLY A 339 -15.00 6.48 20.63
N LYS A 340 -15.72 5.36 20.71
CA LYS A 340 -16.97 5.28 21.47
C LYS A 340 -16.76 5.51 22.98
N VAL A 341 -15.63 5.07 23.53
CA VAL A 341 -15.30 5.23 24.96
C VAL A 341 -14.95 6.69 25.29
N VAL A 342 -14.20 7.38 24.43
CA VAL A 342 -13.74 8.77 24.67
C VAL A 342 -14.58 9.83 23.94
N ASP A 343 -15.71 9.42 23.37
CA ASP A 343 -16.63 10.27 22.61
C ASP A 343 -15.92 11.08 21.50
N ALA A 344 -15.08 10.40 20.71
CA ALA A 344 -14.22 11.02 19.71
C ALA A 344 -15.00 11.61 18.53
N ASP A 345 -14.57 12.78 18.05
CA ASP A 345 -15.11 13.40 16.84
C ASP A 345 -14.45 12.82 15.58
N ILE A 346 -13.16 12.52 15.70
CA ILE A 346 -12.29 12.14 14.59
C ILE A 346 -11.33 11.03 15.03
N LEU A 347 -11.23 10.01 14.19
CA LEU A 347 -10.36 8.85 14.36
C LEU A 347 -9.37 8.83 13.20
N ILE A 348 -8.08 8.77 13.51
CA ILE A 348 -7.00 8.86 12.54
C ILE A 348 -6.07 7.67 12.72
N ASN A 349 -5.74 6.99 11.62
CA ASN A 349 -4.64 6.04 11.62
C ASN A 349 -3.64 6.35 10.50
N SER A 350 -2.46 5.75 10.57
CA SER A 350 -1.45 5.80 9.51
C SER A 350 -0.86 4.43 9.24
N ASP A 351 -0.34 4.23 8.02
CA ASP A 351 0.43 3.04 7.72
C ASP A 351 1.82 3.05 8.42
N PRO A 352 2.56 1.92 8.43
CA PRO A 352 3.73 1.76 9.27
C PRO A 352 4.85 2.77 9.06
N ASP A 353 5.00 3.32 7.84
CA ASP A 353 5.99 4.36 7.52
C ASP A 353 5.41 5.78 7.44
N ALA A 354 4.15 5.94 7.85
CA ALA A 354 3.42 7.20 8.03
C ALA A 354 3.34 8.10 6.79
N ASP A 355 3.31 7.48 5.60
CA ASP A 355 3.14 8.17 4.32
C ASP A 355 1.66 8.18 3.86
N ARG A 356 0.78 7.41 4.52
CA ARG A 356 -0.67 7.36 4.27
C ARG A 356 -1.50 7.67 5.51
N LEU A 357 -2.66 8.27 5.27
CA LEU A 357 -3.61 8.68 6.32
C LEU A 357 -4.97 7.99 6.16
N GLY A 358 -5.46 7.34 7.21
CA GLY A 358 -6.86 6.92 7.33
C GLY A 358 -7.67 7.90 8.15
N LEU A 359 -8.93 8.07 7.77
CA LEU A 359 -9.85 8.99 8.45
C LEU A 359 -11.23 8.35 8.63
N THR A 360 -11.69 8.33 9.87
CA THR A 360 -13.07 7.99 10.24
C THR A 360 -13.63 9.11 11.11
N ILE A 361 -14.86 9.53 10.84
CA ILE A 361 -15.49 10.67 11.52
C ILE A 361 -16.79 10.26 12.18
N ARG A 362 -17.10 10.87 13.31
CA ARG A 362 -18.43 10.73 13.92
C ARG A 362 -19.44 11.52 13.09
N ILE A 363 -20.53 10.88 12.69
CA ILE A 363 -21.60 11.53 11.92
C ILE A 363 -22.89 11.73 12.71
N ASN A 364 -23.16 10.94 13.75
CA ASN A 364 -24.34 11.05 14.63
C ASN A 364 -24.13 10.24 15.93
N GLY A 365 -25.02 10.42 16.91
CA GLY A 365 -25.04 9.67 18.18
C GLY A 365 -24.27 10.34 19.32
N LYS A 366 -24.54 9.89 20.56
CA LYS A 366 -23.75 10.22 21.76
C LYS A 366 -23.19 8.91 22.34
N GLU A 367 -21.97 8.95 22.90
CA GLU A 367 -21.36 7.83 23.61
C GLU A 367 -21.40 6.51 22.80
N ARG A 368 -22.04 5.46 23.35
CA ARG A 368 -22.06 4.10 22.80
C ARG A 368 -22.87 3.95 21.51
N ASP A 369 -23.77 4.88 21.22
CA ASP A 369 -24.59 4.90 20.00
C ASP A 369 -23.96 5.75 18.88
N SER A 370 -22.71 6.20 19.07
CA SER A 370 -21.97 6.97 18.07
C SER A 370 -21.83 6.19 16.77
N VAL A 371 -22.29 6.81 15.69
CA VAL A 371 -22.16 6.31 14.32
C VAL A 371 -20.92 6.94 13.70
N TYR A 372 -19.97 6.08 13.35
CA TYR A 372 -18.73 6.46 12.68
C TYR A 372 -18.79 6.14 11.19
N ARG A 373 -18.27 7.04 10.36
CA ARG A 373 -18.17 6.91 8.91
C ARG A 373 -16.70 6.99 8.47
N TYR A 374 -16.21 5.92 7.85
CA TYR A 374 -14.94 5.92 7.17
C TYR A 374 -14.99 6.75 5.89
N LEU A 375 -13.93 7.52 5.61
CA LEU A 375 -13.73 8.24 4.37
C LEU A 375 -12.61 7.57 3.56
N ASN A 376 -12.87 7.31 2.27
CA ASN A 376 -11.83 6.80 1.37
C ASN A 376 -10.84 7.92 0.97
N GLY A 377 -9.70 7.56 0.38
CA GLY A 377 -8.66 8.52 0.02
C GLY A 377 -9.08 9.58 -0.99
N ASN A 378 -10.03 9.30 -1.90
CA ASN A 378 -10.60 10.33 -2.77
C ASN A 378 -11.42 11.34 -1.96
N GLU A 379 -12.26 10.88 -1.03
CA GLU A 379 -13.07 11.76 -0.17
C GLU A 379 -12.18 12.63 0.72
N ILE A 380 -11.13 12.05 1.32
CA ILE A 380 -10.13 12.80 2.09
C ILE A 380 -9.46 13.86 1.20
N GLY A 381 -9.03 13.48 -0.01
CA GLY A 381 -8.43 14.39 -0.98
C GLY A 381 -9.36 15.53 -1.41
N ILE A 382 -10.66 15.25 -1.60
CA ILE A 382 -11.69 16.25 -1.92
C ILE A 382 -11.84 17.25 -0.76
N VAL A 383 -11.96 16.75 0.47
CA VAL A 383 -12.08 17.59 1.68
C VAL A 383 -10.85 18.48 1.83
N LEU A 384 -9.64 17.90 1.78
CA LEU A 384 -8.39 18.65 1.87
C LEU A 384 -8.27 19.70 0.77
N THR A 385 -8.58 19.34 -0.48
CA THR A 385 -8.50 20.26 -1.62
C THR A 385 -9.43 21.46 -1.43
N HIS A 386 -10.69 21.21 -1.09
CA HIS A 386 -11.65 22.30 -0.92
C HIS A 386 -11.27 23.19 0.26
N PHE A 387 -10.95 22.62 1.42
CA PHE A 387 -10.58 23.36 2.62
C PHE A 387 -9.34 24.23 2.42
N VAL A 388 -8.25 23.65 1.88
CA VAL A 388 -6.99 24.38 1.67
C VAL A 388 -7.21 25.55 0.71
N LEU A 389 -7.88 25.33 -0.42
CA LEU A 389 -8.08 26.37 -1.43
C LEU A 389 -9.04 27.47 -0.95
N GLU A 390 -10.12 27.09 -0.29
CA GLU A 390 -11.09 28.02 0.30
C GLU A 390 -10.43 28.93 1.33
N GLU A 391 -9.70 28.34 2.28
CA GLU A 391 -9.11 29.09 3.38
C GLU A 391 -7.91 29.94 2.92
N MET A 392 -7.05 29.42 2.03
CA MET A 392 -6.00 30.23 1.40
C MET A 392 -6.57 31.40 0.59
N LYS A 393 -7.67 31.19 -0.14
CA LYS A 393 -8.35 32.26 -0.89
C LYS A 393 -8.90 33.32 0.06
N ARG A 394 -9.56 32.90 1.14
CA ARG A 394 -10.11 33.78 2.18
C ARG A 394 -9.03 34.64 2.85
N GLN A 395 -7.85 34.06 3.05
CA GLN A 395 -6.68 34.75 3.63
C GLN A 395 -5.84 35.53 2.64
N GLN A 396 -6.21 35.53 1.34
CA GLN A 396 -5.40 36.13 0.27
C GLN A 396 -3.96 35.55 0.21
N ARG A 397 -3.80 34.28 0.60
CA ARG A 397 -2.53 33.52 0.58
C ARG A 397 -2.42 32.54 -0.58
N LEU A 398 -3.48 32.40 -1.38
CA LEU A 398 -3.48 31.50 -2.52
C LEU A 398 -2.44 31.96 -3.54
N PRO A 399 -1.41 31.14 -3.88
CA PRO A 399 -0.35 31.57 -4.78
C PRO A 399 -0.88 31.92 -6.16
N GLU A 400 -0.32 32.97 -6.77
CA GLU A 400 -0.61 33.29 -8.15
C GLU A 400 -0.17 32.13 -9.05
N GLN A 401 -1.07 31.67 -9.91
CA GLN A 401 -0.89 30.46 -10.70
C GLN A 401 -0.48 29.23 -9.86
N GLY A 402 -1.08 29.06 -8.67
CA GLY A 402 -0.89 27.89 -7.82
C GLY A 402 -1.08 26.58 -8.57
N VAL A 403 -0.41 25.52 -8.11
CA VAL A 403 -0.38 24.21 -8.74
C VAL A 403 -0.89 23.15 -7.76
N LEU A 404 -1.82 22.34 -8.24
CA LEU A 404 -2.27 21.11 -7.59
C LEU A 404 -1.93 19.93 -8.51
N ALA A 405 -1.44 18.83 -7.95
CA ALA A 405 -1.10 17.63 -8.71
C ALA A 405 -1.84 16.39 -8.19
N LYS A 406 -2.34 15.55 -9.09
CA LYS A 406 -2.95 14.26 -8.76
C LYS A 406 -2.64 13.20 -9.81
N THR A 407 -2.82 11.93 -9.45
CA THR A 407 -2.68 10.84 -10.42
C THR A 407 -3.94 10.65 -11.25
N THR A 408 -3.81 9.91 -12.35
CA THR A 408 -4.88 9.65 -13.31
C THR A 408 -6.07 8.85 -12.74
N VAL A 409 -5.93 8.21 -11.59
CA VAL A 409 -6.99 7.42 -10.91
C VAL A 409 -7.58 8.13 -9.68
N THR A 410 -6.99 9.26 -9.31
CA THR A 410 -7.52 10.17 -8.30
C THR A 410 -8.66 11.02 -8.88
N SER A 411 -9.70 11.25 -8.08
CA SER A 411 -10.98 11.82 -8.52
C SER A 411 -10.86 13.08 -9.37
N GLU A 412 -11.64 13.16 -10.45
CA GLU A 412 -11.73 14.37 -11.27
C GLU A 412 -12.44 15.53 -10.55
N LEU A 413 -13.13 15.29 -9.43
CA LEU A 413 -13.73 16.35 -8.62
C LEU A 413 -12.67 17.32 -8.08
N ILE A 414 -11.49 16.81 -7.75
CA ILE A 414 -10.33 17.60 -7.32
C ILE A 414 -9.91 18.59 -8.42
N SER A 415 -9.88 18.15 -9.68
CA SER A 415 -9.60 19.03 -10.85
C SER A 415 -10.65 20.13 -10.98
N LYS A 416 -11.94 19.80 -10.78
CA LYS A 416 -13.04 20.77 -10.82
C LYS A 416 -12.91 21.83 -9.72
N ILE A 417 -12.61 21.41 -8.50
CA ILE A 417 -12.41 22.32 -7.36
C ILE A 417 -11.19 23.23 -7.61
N ALA A 418 -10.06 22.68 -8.06
CA ALA A 418 -8.88 23.47 -8.39
C ALA A 418 -9.19 24.56 -9.44
N LYS A 419 -9.89 24.19 -10.52
CA LYS A 419 -10.32 25.12 -11.56
C LYS A 419 -11.22 26.24 -11.00
N TYR A 420 -12.14 25.91 -10.11
CA TYR A 420 -13.03 26.90 -9.47
C TYR A 420 -12.26 27.98 -8.69
N TYR A 421 -11.20 27.60 -7.99
CA TYR A 421 -10.35 28.54 -7.25
C TYR A 421 -9.24 29.19 -8.10
N GLY A 422 -9.18 28.92 -9.41
CA GLY A 422 -8.15 29.46 -10.30
C GLY A 422 -6.75 28.81 -10.15
N VAL A 423 -6.70 27.62 -9.58
CA VAL A 423 -5.47 26.83 -9.41
C VAL A 423 -5.28 25.88 -10.59
N LYS A 424 -4.05 25.79 -11.10
CA LYS A 424 -3.70 24.87 -12.18
C LYS A 424 -3.67 23.43 -11.66
N GLY A 425 -4.58 22.60 -12.15
CA GLY A 425 -4.57 21.16 -11.90
C GLY A 425 -3.70 20.40 -12.91
N ILE A 426 -2.73 19.63 -12.41
CA ILE A 426 -2.01 18.59 -13.15
C ILE A 426 -2.69 17.25 -12.80
N GLY A 427 -3.62 16.82 -13.65
CA GLY A 427 -4.63 15.81 -13.30
C GLY A 427 -4.39 14.39 -13.80
N ASP A 428 -3.38 14.20 -14.65
CA ASP A 428 -3.20 13.01 -15.48
C ASP A 428 -1.85 12.33 -15.25
N LEU A 429 -1.19 12.56 -14.12
CA LEU A 429 0.08 11.89 -13.79
C LEU A 429 -0.11 10.38 -13.67
N LEU A 430 0.95 9.63 -13.98
CA LEU A 430 1.00 8.20 -13.71
C LEU A 430 0.93 7.97 -12.19
N VAL A 431 0.40 6.81 -11.78
CA VAL A 431 0.35 6.45 -10.35
C VAL A 431 1.77 6.26 -9.81
N GLY A 432 1.99 6.76 -8.60
CA GLY A 432 3.28 6.83 -7.93
C GLY A 432 3.61 8.28 -7.60
N PHE A 433 3.69 8.59 -6.30
CA PHE A 433 3.98 9.93 -5.81
C PHE A 433 5.26 10.56 -6.38
N LYS A 434 6.22 9.76 -6.85
CA LYS A 434 7.42 10.21 -7.57
C LYS A 434 7.13 11.16 -8.74
N TYR A 435 6.00 10.99 -9.44
CA TYR A 435 5.61 11.88 -10.54
C TYR A 435 5.12 13.23 -10.02
N ILE A 436 4.42 13.26 -8.88
CA ILE A 436 4.05 14.49 -8.18
C ILE A 436 5.30 15.21 -7.67
N ALA A 437 6.21 14.47 -7.02
CA ALA A 437 7.50 14.99 -6.55
C ALA A 437 8.33 15.63 -7.68
N ASN A 438 8.29 15.02 -8.88
CA ASN A 438 8.95 15.57 -10.06
C ASN A 438 8.31 16.89 -10.54
N GLU A 439 6.99 17.06 -10.44
CA GLU A 439 6.37 18.37 -10.72
C GLU A 439 6.80 19.43 -9.70
N ILE A 440 6.96 19.06 -8.42
CA ILE A 440 7.50 19.97 -7.40
C ILE A 440 8.96 20.33 -7.74
N LYS A 441 9.77 19.36 -8.16
CA LYS A 441 11.16 19.60 -8.61
C LYS A 441 11.20 20.57 -9.79
N LYS A 442 10.37 20.38 -10.82
CA LYS A 442 10.28 21.30 -11.98
C LYS A 442 9.91 22.72 -11.57
N LEU A 443 9.07 22.88 -10.55
CA LEU A 443 8.75 24.20 -9.97
C LEU A 443 9.96 24.76 -9.24
N GLU A 444 10.66 23.96 -8.44
CA GLU A 444 11.87 24.37 -7.72
C GLU A 444 13.00 24.84 -8.67
N GLU A 445 13.25 24.11 -9.76
CA GLU A 445 14.23 24.47 -10.80
C GLU A 445 13.91 25.81 -11.48
N LYS A 446 12.63 26.18 -11.51
CA LYS A 446 12.13 27.48 -12.02
C LYS A 446 12.00 28.54 -10.93
N GLN A 447 12.50 28.29 -9.71
CA GLN A 447 12.37 29.17 -8.54
C GLN A 447 10.90 29.49 -8.21
N GLN A 448 10.03 28.50 -8.40
CA GLN A 448 8.57 28.59 -8.33
C GLN A 448 7.97 27.58 -7.35
N LYS A 449 8.77 27.00 -6.44
CA LYS A 449 8.35 25.95 -5.50
C LYS A 449 7.14 26.34 -4.66
N ASP A 450 7.01 27.61 -4.28
CA ASP A 450 5.95 28.12 -3.41
C ASP A 450 4.59 28.19 -4.13
N ARG A 451 4.56 27.96 -5.45
CA ARG A 451 3.31 27.77 -6.21
C ARG A 451 2.68 26.40 -5.96
N PHE A 452 3.43 25.41 -5.49
CA PHE A 452 2.88 24.09 -5.22
C PHE A 452 2.00 24.15 -3.96
N VAL A 453 0.71 23.86 -4.12
CA VAL A 453 -0.28 23.91 -3.04
C VAL A 453 -0.49 22.52 -2.44
N LEU A 454 -0.81 21.53 -3.28
CA LEU A 454 -1.25 20.22 -2.82
C LEU A 454 -0.95 19.13 -3.86
N GLY A 455 -0.51 17.97 -3.41
CA GLY A 455 -0.35 16.75 -4.19
C GLY A 455 -1.10 15.59 -3.55
N MET A 456 -1.77 14.74 -4.32
CA MET A 456 -2.46 13.59 -3.74
C MET A 456 -2.61 12.37 -4.65
N GLU A 457 -2.78 11.22 -4.00
CA GLU A 457 -3.16 9.93 -4.58
C GLU A 457 -4.40 9.39 -3.85
N GLU A 458 -5.29 8.73 -4.58
CA GLU A 458 -6.49 8.08 -4.03
C GLU A 458 -6.16 6.97 -3.02
N SER A 459 -4.93 6.44 -3.07
CA SER A 459 -4.40 5.48 -2.11
C SER A 459 -3.98 6.12 -0.79
N HIS A 460 -4.74 7.09 -0.30
CA HIS A 460 -4.57 7.76 1.00
C HIS A 460 -3.27 8.56 1.15
N GLY A 461 -2.68 9.01 0.04
CA GLY A 461 -1.42 9.74 0.02
C GLY A 461 -1.61 11.23 -0.25
N PHE A 462 -1.06 12.10 0.62
CA PHE A 462 -1.26 13.55 0.52
C PHE A 462 0.03 14.29 0.84
N LEU A 463 0.29 15.42 0.20
CA LEU A 463 1.34 16.36 0.57
C LEU A 463 0.85 17.78 0.39
N VAL A 464 0.87 18.57 1.47
CA VAL A 464 0.49 19.98 1.46
C VAL A 464 1.76 20.81 1.50
N SER A 465 1.98 21.65 0.48
CA SER A 465 3.22 22.40 0.22
C SER A 465 4.47 21.54 -0.11
N ALA A 466 5.60 22.19 -0.40
CA ALA A 466 6.76 21.59 -1.03
C ALA A 466 7.96 21.31 -0.09
N TYR A 467 7.75 21.14 1.23
CA TYR A 467 8.87 20.95 2.18
C TYR A 467 9.57 19.59 2.04
N CYS A 468 8.88 18.54 1.60
CA CYS A 468 9.45 17.23 1.26
C CYS A 468 9.02 16.81 -0.16
N ARG A 469 9.36 15.58 -0.57
CA ARG A 469 9.10 15.01 -1.91
C ARG A 469 8.43 13.63 -1.83
N ASP A 470 7.76 13.34 -0.73
CA ASP A 470 6.90 12.17 -0.59
C ASP A 470 5.59 12.55 0.09
N LYS A 471 4.66 11.61 0.15
CA LYS A 471 3.42 11.73 0.90
C LYS A 471 3.73 11.93 2.38
N ASP A 472 2.96 12.77 3.03
CA ASP A 472 3.07 13.09 4.45
C ASP A 472 1.69 13.10 5.13
N ALA A 473 1.44 12.06 5.93
CA ALA A 473 0.20 11.93 6.68
C ALA A 473 0.05 12.99 7.79
N ALA A 474 1.15 13.50 8.35
CA ALA A 474 1.10 14.46 9.46
C ALA A 474 0.55 15.82 9.01
N GLY A 475 0.94 16.30 7.83
CA GLY A 475 0.41 17.53 7.25
C GLY A 475 -1.09 17.44 6.96
N ALA A 476 -1.54 16.33 6.39
CA ALA A 476 -2.96 16.09 6.13
C ALA A 476 -3.77 15.97 7.43
N ALA A 477 -3.28 15.22 8.41
CA ALA A 477 -3.92 15.05 9.71
C ALA A 477 -4.14 16.39 10.42
N LEU A 478 -3.10 17.24 10.45
CA LEU A 478 -3.17 18.57 11.05
C LEU A 478 -4.33 19.40 10.47
N LEU A 479 -4.42 19.47 9.15
CA LEU A 479 -5.43 20.28 8.46
C LEU A 479 -6.85 19.70 8.60
N LEU A 480 -6.99 18.38 8.63
CA LEU A 480 -8.27 17.73 8.87
C LEU A 480 -8.77 17.95 10.31
N CYS A 481 -7.86 17.95 11.30
CA CYS A 481 -8.19 18.31 12.67
C CYS A 481 -8.57 19.79 12.79
N GLU A 482 -7.88 20.69 12.08
CA GLU A 482 -8.27 22.11 12.01
C GLU A 482 -9.70 22.27 11.47
N LEU A 483 -9.99 21.65 10.33
CA LEU A 483 -11.33 21.67 9.74
C LEU A 483 -12.37 21.06 10.67
N ALA A 484 -12.08 19.91 11.29
CA ALA A 484 -13.01 19.25 12.21
C ALA A 484 -13.33 20.14 13.42
N SER A 485 -12.34 20.82 13.99
CA SER A 485 -12.55 21.77 15.09
C SER A 485 -13.42 22.96 14.67
N GLN A 486 -13.18 23.54 13.47
CA GLN A 486 -14.04 24.59 12.93
C GLN A 486 -15.48 24.16 12.73
N LEU A 487 -15.69 22.98 12.17
CA LEU A 487 -17.02 22.44 11.91
C LEU A 487 -17.75 22.11 13.21
N LYS A 488 -17.05 21.55 14.19
CA LYS A 488 -17.62 21.25 15.51
C LYS A 488 -18.13 22.52 16.20
N ALA A 489 -17.39 23.62 16.12
CA ALA A 489 -17.85 24.92 16.64
C ALA A 489 -19.13 25.44 15.95
N GLN A 490 -19.44 24.95 14.75
CA GLN A 490 -20.65 25.27 13.98
C GLN A 490 -21.76 24.21 14.14
N GLY A 491 -21.56 23.20 15.00
CA GLY A 491 -22.49 22.07 15.14
C GLY A 491 -22.53 21.15 13.92
N LYS A 492 -21.47 21.13 13.10
CA LYS A 492 -21.32 20.32 11.89
C LYS A 492 -20.15 19.34 12.02
N ASN A 493 -20.06 18.39 11.09
CA ASN A 493 -18.92 17.50 10.96
C ASN A 493 -18.40 17.48 9.50
N ILE A 494 -17.30 16.75 9.26
CA ILE A 494 -16.67 16.65 7.92
C ILE A 494 -17.61 16.02 6.88
N ASN A 495 -18.57 15.16 7.27
CA ASN A 495 -19.56 14.60 6.34
C ASN A 495 -20.51 15.69 5.82
N ASP A 496 -20.95 16.59 6.68
CA ASP A 496 -21.78 17.73 6.28
C ASP A 496 -21.02 18.65 5.33
N TYR A 497 -19.75 18.90 5.62
CA TYR A 497 -18.85 19.67 4.76
C TYR A 497 -18.71 19.02 3.37
N LEU A 498 -18.40 17.72 3.34
CA LEU A 498 -18.25 16.95 2.10
C LEU A 498 -19.57 16.92 1.29
N ASN A 499 -20.71 16.76 1.95
CA ASN A 499 -22.02 16.84 1.28
C ASN A 499 -22.24 18.22 0.65
N GLY A 500 -21.86 19.31 1.32
CA GLY A 500 -21.89 20.65 0.75
C GLY A 500 -21.01 20.79 -0.50
N VAL A 501 -19.80 20.22 -0.47
CA VAL A 501 -18.92 20.16 -1.65
C VAL A 501 -19.58 19.38 -2.79
N TYR A 502 -20.17 18.22 -2.51
CA TYR A 502 -20.86 17.42 -3.53
C TYR A 502 -22.10 18.11 -4.10
N LYS A 503 -22.89 18.81 -3.30
CA LYS A 503 -24.03 19.61 -3.79
C LYS A 503 -23.58 20.68 -4.77
N LYS A 504 -22.47 21.36 -4.46
CA LYS A 504 -21.91 22.44 -5.27
C LYS A 504 -21.25 21.96 -6.56
N PHE A 505 -20.50 20.87 -6.53
CA PHE A 505 -19.63 20.45 -7.63
C PHE A 505 -20.06 19.15 -8.34
N GLY A 506 -21.08 18.46 -7.80
CA GLY A 506 -21.55 17.15 -8.24
C GLY A 506 -20.98 16.02 -7.39
N TYR A 507 -21.81 14.99 -7.13
CA TYR A 507 -21.39 13.79 -6.42
C TYR A 507 -20.52 12.90 -7.31
N HIS A 508 -19.40 12.40 -6.78
CA HIS A 508 -18.54 11.46 -7.49
C HIS A 508 -18.50 10.14 -6.73
N SER A 509 -18.98 9.07 -7.35
CA SER A 509 -18.86 7.72 -6.78
C SER A 509 -17.55 7.07 -7.24
N HIS A 510 -16.82 6.49 -6.30
CA HIS A 510 -15.57 5.77 -6.56
C HIS A 510 -15.71 4.32 -6.14
N GLN A 511 -15.39 3.40 -7.05
CA GLN A 511 -15.26 1.97 -6.76
C GLN A 511 -13.86 1.51 -7.12
N GLN A 512 -13.29 0.62 -6.32
CA GLN A 512 -11.99 0.01 -6.56
C GLN A 512 -12.04 -1.48 -6.24
N THR A 513 -11.36 -2.30 -7.05
CA THR A 513 -11.06 -3.69 -6.70
C THR A 513 -9.66 -4.09 -7.16
N SER A 514 -9.11 -5.11 -6.51
CA SER A 514 -7.85 -5.75 -6.89
C SER A 514 -8.11 -7.22 -7.20
N LEU A 515 -7.62 -7.68 -8.35
CA LEU A 515 -7.60 -9.10 -8.70
C LEU A 515 -6.18 -9.61 -8.46
N VAL A 516 -6.01 -10.46 -7.45
CA VAL A 516 -4.72 -11.00 -7.02
C VAL A 516 -4.55 -12.40 -7.62
N PHE A 517 -3.45 -12.60 -8.34
CA PHE A 517 -3.10 -13.87 -8.99
C PHE A 517 -1.66 -14.21 -8.58
N LEU A 518 -1.43 -15.28 -7.83
CA LEU A 518 -0.10 -15.53 -7.24
C LEU A 518 0.87 -16.22 -8.21
N GLY A 519 2.18 -16.08 -7.92
CA GLY A 519 3.25 -16.79 -8.59
C GLY A 519 3.42 -16.46 -10.08
N ALA A 520 4.20 -17.30 -10.77
CA ALA A 520 4.47 -17.17 -12.20
C ALA A 520 3.20 -17.33 -13.05
N GLU A 521 2.33 -18.29 -12.71
CA GLU A 521 1.03 -18.48 -13.36
C GLU A 521 0.16 -17.23 -13.27
N GLY A 522 0.14 -16.58 -12.11
CA GLY A 522 -0.62 -15.36 -11.90
C GLY A 522 -0.12 -14.18 -12.73
N LYS A 523 1.19 -14.08 -12.94
CA LYS A 523 1.78 -13.09 -13.85
C LYS A 523 1.28 -13.28 -15.29
N GLU A 524 1.28 -14.52 -15.79
CA GLU A 524 0.78 -14.83 -17.13
C GLU A 524 -0.73 -14.50 -17.27
N LYS A 525 -1.54 -14.77 -16.24
CA LYS A 525 -2.97 -14.37 -16.20
C LYS A 525 -3.12 -12.84 -16.33
N ILE A 526 -2.33 -12.06 -15.59
CA ILE A 526 -2.40 -10.58 -15.64
C ILE A 526 -2.00 -10.06 -17.03
N GLU A 527 -0.97 -10.64 -17.64
CA GLU A 527 -0.54 -10.31 -19.00
C GLU A 527 -1.63 -10.61 -20.03
N LYS A 528 -2.31 -11.77 -19.91
CA LYS A 528 -3.46 -12.15 -20.76
C LYS A 528 -4.62 -11.16 -20.63
N ILE A 529 -5.00 -10.77 -19.41
CA ILE A 529 -6.06 -9.76 -19.18
C ILE A 529 -5.67 -8.42 -19.84
N SER A 530 -4.44 -7.98 -19.60
CA SER A 530 -3.94 -6.71 -20.14
C SER A 530 -3.89 -6.71 -21.67
N TYR A 531 -3.50 -7.83 -22.27
CA TYR A 531 -3.51 -8.03 -23.71
C TYR A 531 -4.93 -8.01 -24.27
N ALA A 532 -5.87 -8.72 -23.65
CA ALA A 532 -7.26 -8.78 -24.08
C ALA A 532 -7.92 -7.40 -24.04
N PHE A 533 -7.79 -6.66 -22.93
CA PHE A 533 -8.31 -5.30 -22.80
C PHE A 533 -7.73 -4.31 -23.81
N ARG A 534 -6.50 -4.52 -24.26
CA ARG A 534 -5.81 -3.64 -25.21
C ARG A 534 -6.17 -3.92 -26.67
N ASN A 535 -6.25 -5.20 -27.04
CA ASN A 535 -6.47 -5.63 -28.43
C ASN A 535 -7.93 -5.93 -28.75
N HIS A 536 -8.71 -6.30 -27.74
CA HIS A 536 -10.13 -6.62 -27.83
C HIS A 536 -10.90 -5.88 -26.72
N PRO A 537 -10.83 -4.54 -26.66
CA PRO A 537 -11.50 -3.77 -25.62
C PRO A 537 -13.01 -4.06 -25.64
N PRO A 538 -13.67 -4.19 -24.47
CA PRO A 538 -15.10 -4.44 -24.43
C PRO A 538 -15.86 -3.29 -25.10
N GLY A 539 -16.78 -3.61 -26.02
CA GLY A 539 -17.59 -2.60 -26.71
C GLY A 539 -18.76 -2.08 -25.86
N LYS A 540 -19.21 -2.88 -24.88
CA LYS A 540 -20.33 -2.56 -23.98
C LYS A 540 -20.14 -3.21 -22.60
N LEU A 541 -20.75 -2.61 -21.59
CA LEU A 541 -20.92 -3.16 -20.24
C LEU A 541 -22.42 -3.23 -19.94
N GLY A 542 -23.01 -4.40 -20.12
CA GLY A 542 -24.47 -4.55 -20.16
C GLY A 542 -25.07 -3.66 -21.26
N LYS A 543 -25.91 -2.70 -20.87
CA LYS A 543 -26.53 -1.74 -21.78
C LYS A 543 -25.67 -0.50 -22.07
N LEU A 544 -24.58 -0.29 -21.34
CA LEU A 544 -23.75 0.91 -21.45
C LEU A 544 -22.70 0.74 -22.54
N LYS A 545 -22.59 1.70 -23.45
CA LYS A 545 -21.63 1.67 -24.56
C LYS A 545 -20.26 2.19 -24.11
N VAL A 546 -19.20 1.48 -24.46
CA VAL A 546 -17.83 2.00 -24.34
C VAL A 546 -17.55 2.90 -25.53
N ILE A 547 -17.34 4.18 -25.29
CA ILE A 547 -17.22 5.20 -26.34
C ILE A 547 -15.77 5.57 -26.67
N ARG A 548 -14.83 5.30 -25.75
CA ARG A 548 -13.41 5.59 -25.96
C ARG A 548 -12.55 4.71 -25.05
N CYS A 549 -11.43 4.23 -25.60
CA CYS A 549 -10.37 3.59 -24.84
C CYS A 549 -9.07 4.38 -25.05
N VAL A 550 -8.38 4.71 -23.96
CA VAL A 550 -7.07 5.35 -23.96
C VAL A 550 -6.07 4.35 -23.42
N ASP A 551 -5.07 4.03 -24.24
CA ASP A 551 -3.95 3.17 -23.86
C ASP A 551 -2.70 4.00 -23.76
N ARG A 552 -2.22 4.24 -22.53
CA ARG A 552 -0.98 5.00 -22.30
C ARG A 552 0.26 4.23 -22.72
N TRP A 553 0.12 2.94 -22.97
CA TRP A 553 1.18 2.07 -23.50
C TRP A 553 1.35 2.22 -25.01
N LYS A 554 0.48 2.98 -25.68
CA LYS A 554 0.67 3.45 -27.06
C LYS A 554 1.20 4.88 -27.00
N GLY A 555 2.35 5.12 -27.62
CA GLY A 555 2.97 6.45 -27.65
C GLY A 555 4.48 6.37 -27.46
N GLU A 556 5.20 6.22 -28.57
CA GLU A 556 6.66 6.34 -28.63
C GLU A 556 7.09 7.80 -28.85
N PRO A 557 8.32 8.18 -28.46
CA PRO A 557 9.33 7.35 -27.78
C PRO A 557 9.09 7.20 -26.27
N PHE A 558 9.46 6.04 -25.72
CA PHE A 558 9.60 5.84 -24.26
C PHE A 558 10.99 6.28 -23.81
N LEU A 559 11.09 6.79 -22.58
CA LEU A 559 12.38 7.21 -22.01
C LEU A 559 13.24 6.00 -21.59
N SER A 560 12.61 4.91 -21.18
CA SER A 560 13.24 3.66 -20.72
C SER A 560 12.19 2.54 -20.61
N ASP A 561 12.62 1.32 -20.27
CA ASP A 561 11.70 0.22 -19.96
C ASP A 561 10.84 0.51 -18.72
N THR A 562 11.40 1.13 -17.68
CA THR A 562 10.62 1.59 -16.51
C THR A 562 9.55 2.62 -16.85
N ASP A 563 9.79 3.53 -17.81
CA ASP A 563 8.77 4.45 -18.34
C ASP A 563 7.66 3.68 -19.04
N LYS A 564 8.04 2.78 -19.96
CA LYS A 564 7.09 1.93 -20.67
C LYS A 564 6.25 1.13 -19.69
N SER A 565 6.83 0.43 -18.72
CA SER A 565 6.09 -0.35 -17.72
C SER A 565 5.16 0.50 -16.86
N SER A 566 5.59 1.70 -16.45
CA SER A 566 4.76 2.63 -15.65
C SER A 566 3.52 3.13 -16.40
N ARG A 567 3.58 3.15 -17.74
CA ARG A 567 2.49 3.55 -18.64
C ARG A 567 1.52 2.42 -19.00
N ASN A 568 1.68 1.22 -18.42
CA ASN A 568 0.74 0.12 -18.63
C ASN A 568 -0.60 0.38 -17.91
N VAL A 569 -1.37 1.33 -18.45
CA VAL A 569 -2.62 1.85 -17.91
C VAL A 569 -3.60 2.02 -19.06
N LEU A 570 -4.75 1.36 -18.93
CA LEU A 570 -5.87 1.47 -19.87
C LEU A 570 -7.02 2.22 -19.20
N SER A 571 -7.55 3.23 -19.87
CA SER A 571 -8.73 3.96 -19.41
C SER A 571 -9.87 3.86 -20.42
N PHE A 572 -11.03 3.40 -19.96
CA PHE A 572 -12.25 3.25 -20.74
C PHE A 572 -13.25 4.33 -20.32
N PHE A 573 -13.83 5.02 -21.29
CA PHE A 573 -14.86 6.00 -21.08
C PHE A 573 -16.18 5.44 -21.59
N ILE A 574 -17.17 5.48 -20.71
CA ILE A 574 -18.50 4.90 -20.95
C ILE A 574 -19.46 6.03 -21.27
N GLU A 575 -20.38 5.80 -22.20
CA GLU A 575 -21.46 6.72 -22.50
C GLU A 575 -22.27 7.00 -21.22
N PRO A 576 -22.31 8.26 -20.74
CA PRO A 576 -22.99 8.57 -19.50
C PRO A 576 -24.51 8.51 -19.69
N PRO A 577 -25.25 7.80 -18.82
CA PRO A 577 -26.70 7.91 -18.81
C PRO A 577 -27.14 9.29 -18.28
N GLU A 578 -28.43 9.59 -18.38
CA GLU A 578 -28.99 10.83 -17.82
C GLU A 578 -28.63 11.02 -16.34
N GLY A 579 -28.38 12.27 -15.94
CA GLY A 579 -27.93 12.65 -14.58
C GLY A 579 -26.43 12.48 -14.32
N VAL A 580 -25.74 11.67 -15.13
CA VAL A 580 -24.29 11.44 -15.02
C VAL A 580 -23.54 12.37 -15.98
N GLU A 581 -22.42 12.94 -15.53
CA GLU A 581 -21.56 13.78 -16.37
C GLU A 581 -20.53 12.93 -17.13
N PHE A 582 -19.87 11.99 -16.45
CA PHE A 582 -18.93 11.08 -17.06
C PHE A 582 -18.80 9.77 -16.28
N ILE A 583 -18.31 8.75 -16.96
CA ILE A 583 -17.92 7.47 -16.36
C ILE A 583 -16.55 7.09 -16.90
N LYS A 584 -15.62 6.81 -16.00
CA LYS A 584 -14.24 6.43 -16.31
C LYS A 584 -13.90 5.14 -15.58
N ILE A 585 -13.44 4.13 -16.32
CA ILE A 585 -12.87 2.90 -15.78
C ILE A 585 -11.37 2.95 -16.07
N THR A 586 -10.53 2.62 -15.10
CA THR A 586 -9.09 2.47 -15.32
C THR A 586 -8.63 1.11 -14.84
N ALA A 587 -7.91 0.37 -15.69
CA ALA A 587 -7.29 -0.90 -15.36
C ALA A 587 -5.76 -0.78 -15.46
N ARG A 588 -5.05 -1.20 -14.41
CA ARG A 588 -3.59 -1.17 -14.34
C ARG A 588 -3.02 -2.40 -13.62
N PRO A 589 -2.13 -3.17 -14.26
CA PRO A 589 -1.29 -4.13 -13.56
C PRO A 589 -0.41 -3.42 -12.52
N SER A 590 -0.19 -4.07 -11.39
CA SER A 590 0.81 -3.63 -10.42
C SER A 590 2.21 -4.05 -10.90
N GLY A 591 3.19 -3.15 -10.76
CA GLY A 591 4.58 -3.43 -11.13
C GLY A 591 5.37 -4.21 -10.08
N THR A 592 4.86 -4.29 -8.84
CA THR A 592 5.58 -4.92 -7.71
C THR A 592 4.81 -6.07 -7.06
N GLU A 593 3.52 -6.18 -7.31
CA GLU A 593 2.64 -7.19 -6.72
C GLU A 593 1.91 -7.90 -7.84
N PRO A 594 1.60 -9.19 -7.73
CA PRO A 594 0.98 -9.93 -8.80
C PRO A 594 -0.54 -9.71 -8.76
N LYS A 595 -0.95 -8.47 -9.03
CA LYS A 595 -2.35 -8.03 -9.04
C LYS A 595 -2.62 -7.02 -10.14
N ILE A 596 -3.85 -7.00 -10.64
CA ILE A 596 -4.39 -5.91 -11.48
C ILE A 596 -5.42 -5.13 -10.67
N LYS A 597 -5.28 -3.80 -10.65
CA LYS A 597 -6.23 -2.89 -9.99
C LYS A 597 -7.19 -2.30 -11.02
N ILE A 598 -8.47 -2.29 -10.67
CA ILE A 598 -9.55 -1.70 -11.46
C ILE A 598 -10.18 -0.58 -10.63
N TYR A 599 -10.39 0.57 -11.27
CA TYR A 599 -10.97 1.77 -10.68
C TYR A 599 -12.17 2.19 -11.53
N VAL A 600 -13.27 2.58 -10.90
CA VAL A 600 -14.44 3.16 -11.56
C VAL A 600 -14.78 4.46 -10.87
N GLU A 601 -14.85 5.54 -11.65
CA GLU A 601 -15.40 6.82 -11.21
C GLU A 601 -16.67 7.14 -12.02
N VAL A 602 -17.76 7.41 -11.31
CA VAL A 602 -19.01 7.94 -11.86
C VAL A 602 -19.16 9.36 -11.36
N GLY A 603 -18.87 10.34 -12.23
CA GLY A 603 -18.97 11.76 -11.91
C GLY A 603 -20.36 12.29 -12.24
N GLY A 604 -21.04 12.84 -11.24
CA GLY A 604 -22.35 13.45 -11.36
C GLY A 604 -22.31 14.96 -11.60
N LYS A 605 -23.46 15.50 -12.00
CA LYS A 605 -23.70 16.94 -12.08
C LYS A 605 -24.10 17.49 -10.70
N PRO A 606 -23.94 18.80 -10.43
CA PRO A 606 -24.49 19.42 -9.23
C PRO A 606 -26.00 19.15 -9.11
N ALA A 607 -26.42 18.58 -7.97
CA ALA A 607 -27.81 18.22 -7.71
C ALA A 607 -28.62 19.35 -7.05
N GLY A 608 -27.98 20.50 -6.78
CA GLY A 608 -28.59 21.62 -6.05
C GLY A 608 -28.66 21.40 -4.54
N GLU A 609 -29.41 22.25 -3.85
CA GLU A 609 -29.49 22.24 -2.37
C GLU A 609 -30.53 21.25 -1.80
N ASP A 610 -31.47 20.77 -2.64
CA ASP A 610 -32.52 19.85 -2.22
C ASP A 610 -31.95 18.51 -1.72
N GLU A 611 -32.17 18.24 -0.44
CA GLU A 611 -31.54 17.10 0.25
C GLU A 611 -32.03 15.76 -0.31
N GLN A 612 -33.32 15.63 -0.61
CA GLN A 612 -33.87 14.37 -1.10
C GLN A 612 -33.33 14.03 -2.50
N THR A 613 -33.23 15.03 -3.38
CA THR A 613 -32.64 14.90 -4.72
C THR A 613 -31.17 14.52 -4.61
N PHE A 614 -30.41 15.22 -3.76
CA PHE A 614 -28.99 14.90 -3.52
C PHE A 614 -28.77 13.46 -3.03
N GLN A 615 -29.56 13.01 -2.04
CA GLN A 615 -29.47 11.63 -1.52
C GLN A 615 -29.85 10.58 -2.57
N ASN A 616 -30.85 10.87 -3.42
CA ASN A 616 -31.23 9.99 -4.51
C ASN A 616 -30.13 9.88 -5.56
N GLU A 617 -29.52 11.01 -5.94
CA GLU A 617 -28.39 11.03 -6.88
C GLU A 617 -27.19 10.26 -6.33
N LYS A 618 -26.85 10.44 -5.04
CA LYS A 618 -25.79 9.66 -4.38
C LYS A 618 -26.02 8.16 -4.51
N LYS A 619 -27.20 7.67 -4.11
CA LYS A 619 -27.57 6.25 -4.21
C LYS A 619 -27.53 5.73 -5.65
N ARG A 620 -28.02 6.53 -6.61
CA ARG A 620 -28.01 6.18 -8.04
C ARG A 620 -26.59 6.02 -8.58
N HIS A 621 -25.69 6.94 -8.24
CA HIS A 621 -24.29 6.94 -8.67
C HIS A 621 -23.52 5.76 -8.06
N ASP A 622 -23.70 5.49 -6.77
CA ASP A 622 -23.07 4.34 -6.10
C ASP A 622 -23.55 3.00 -6.67
N ALA A 623 -24.85 2.85 -6.90
CA ALA A 623 -25.41 1.64 -7.52
C ALA A 623 -24.90 1.46 -8.97
N LEU A 624 -24.78 2.54 -9.73
CA LEU A 624 -24.24 2.51 -11.08
C LEU A 624 -22.75 2.13 -11.08
N GLY A 625 -21.94 2.75 -10.22
CA GLY A 625 -20.52 2.45 -10.06
C GLY A 625 -20.30 0.98 -9.72
N LYS A 626 -21.06 0.44 -8.75
CA LYS A 626 -20.97 -0.97 -8.35
C LYS A 626 -21.29 -1.93 -9.52
N ARG A 627 -22.38 -1.69 -10.26
CA ARG A 627 -22.74 -2.51 -11.42
C ARG A 627 -21.66 -2.50 -12.50
N ILE A 628 -21.05 -1.35 -12.75
CA ILE A 628 -19.97 -1.21 -13.73
C ILE A 628 -18.73 -1.96 -13.24
N MET A 629 -18.36 -1.84 -11.97
CA MET A 629 -17.25 -2.57 -11.38
C MET A 629 -17.43 -4.08 -11.48
N ASP A 630 -18.61 -4.60 -11.10
CA ASP A 630 -18.92 -6.03 -11.18
C ASP A 630 -18.85 -6.53 -12.63
N GLY A 631 -19.48 -5.81 -13.56
CA GLY A 631 -19.47 -6.16 -14.99
C GLY A 631 -18.07 -6.15 -15.60
N PHE A 632 -17.25 -5.15 -15.28
CA PHE A 632 -15.88 -5.06 -15.79
C PHE A 632 -14.95 -6.10 -15.15
N THR A 633 -15.14 -6.40 -13.87
CA THR A 633 -14.42 -7.46 -13.15
C THR A 633 -14.72 -8.83 -13.74
N LYS A 634 -15.98 -9.10 -14.08
CA LYS A 634 -16.39 -10.34 -14.76
C LYS A 634 -15.64 -10.53 -16.07
N ILE A 635 -15.60 -9.50 -16.92
CA ILE A 635 -14.87 -9.56 -18.20
C ILE A 635 -13.37 -9.83 -17.96
N ALA A 636 -12.77 -9.24 -16.92
CA ALA A 636 -11.38 -9.51 -16.58
C ALA A 636 -11.14 -11.00 -16.23
N TYR A 637 -12.04 -11.63 -15.47
CA TYR A 637 -11.95 -13.05 -15.17
C TYR A 637 -12.21 -13.93 -16.41
N ASP A 638 -13.17 -13.57 -17.26
CA ASP A 638 -13.47 -14.29 -18.50
C ASP A 638 -12.25 -14.33 -19.44
N CYS A 639 -11.42 -13.27 -19.46
CA CYS A 639 -10.19 -13.21 -20.27
C CYS A 639 -9.16 -14.30 -19.90
N VAL A 640 -9.26 -14.89 -18.70
CA VAL A 640 -8.38 -15.95 -18.21
C VAL A 640 -9.14 -17.24 -17.90
N GLY A 641 -10.35 -17.40 -18.44
CA GLY A 641 -11.15 -18.62 -18.32
C GLY A 641 -11.69 -18.87 -16.91
N ILE A 642 -11.74 -17.86 -16.05
CA ILE A 642 -12.27 -18.00 -14.69
C ILE A 642 -13.75 -17.62 -14.67
N ASN A 643 -14.62 -18.62 -14.51
CA ASN A 643 -16.05 -18.38 -14.32
C ASN A 643 -16.37 -18.11 -12.85
N MET A 644 -16.11 -16.88 -12.38
CA MET A 644 -16.38 -16.45 -11.02
C MET A 644 -17.86 -16.07 -10.86
N PRO A 645 -18.64 -16.71 -9.96
CA PRO A 645 -19.98 -16.26 -9.61
C PRO A 645 -19.98 -14.82 -9.07
N GLU A 646 -21.02 -14.03 -9.34
CA GLU A 646 -21.09 -12.62 -8.90
C GLU A 646 -20.92 -12.44 -7.38
N ARG A 647 -21.46 -13.38 -6.57
CA ARG A 647 -21.26 -13.39 -5.12
C ARG A 647 -19.79 -13.51 -4.71
N GLY A 648 -18.94 -14.10 -5.56
CA GLY A 648 -17.49 -14.15 -5.39
C GLY A 648 -16.83 -12.78 -5.40
N PHE A 649 -17.45 -11.77 -6.02
CA PHE A 649 -16.98 -10.37 -5.97
C PHE A 649 -17.22 -9.71 -4.61
N ARG A 650 -17.97 -10.36 -3.70
CA ARG A 650 -18.15 -9.94 -2.30
C ARG A 650 -17.17 -10.58 -1.34
N LEU A 651 -16.38 -11.55 -1.79
CA LEU A 651 -15.22 -12.01 -1.04
C LEU A 651 -14.19 -10.90 -0.95
N SER A 652 -13.45 -10.85 0.15
CA SER A 652 -12.42 -9.83 0.38
C SER A 652 -11.50 -9.70 -0.84
N PRO A 653 -11.23 -8.47 -1.32
CA PRO A 653 -10.30 -8.22 -2.42
C PRO A 653 -8.84 -8.58 -2.07
N LEU A 654 -8.56 -8.89 -0.80
CA LEU A 654 -7.27 -9.36 -0.31
C LEU A 654 -7.00 -10.84 -0.64
N LEU A 655 -8.05 -11.61 -0.92
CA LEU A 655 -7.91 -13.04 -1.22
C LEU A 655 -7.41 -13.25 -2.65
N PRO A 656 -6.36 -14.08 -2.85
CA PRO A 656 -6.00 -14.62 -4.17
C PRO A 656 -7.18 -15.29 -4.85
N VAL A 657 -7.22 -15.24 -6.19
CA VAL A 657 -8.34 -15.82 -6.94
C VAL A 657 -8.50 -17.32 -6.68
N GLU A 658 -7.40 -18.05 -6.49
CA GLU A 658 -7.41 -19.49 -6.22
C GLU A 658 -8.11 -19.80 -4.89
N VAL A 659 -7.89 -18.96 -3.88
CA VAL A 659 -8.58 -19.05 -2.58
C VAL A 659 -10.05 -18.66 -2.70
N LYS A 660 -10.36 -17.66 -3.53
CA LYS A 660 -11.76 -17.28 -3.82
C LYS A 660 -12.53 -18.39 -4.53
N LEU A 661 -11.89 -19.18 -5.39
CA LEU A 661 -12.55 -20.31 -6.06
C LEU A 661 -12.86 -21.43 -5.06
N LYS A 662 -11.90 -21.78 -4.19
CA LYS A 662 -12.10 -22.78 -3.13
C LYS A 662 -13.18 -22.41 -2.11
N TYR A 663 -13.53 -21.11 -2.01
CA TYR A 663 -14.65 -20.69 -1.18
C TYR A 663 -15.96 -21.38 -1.53
N PHE A 664 -16.21 -21.69 -2.80
CA PHE A 664 -17.50 -22.29 -3.18
C PHE A 664 -17.63 -23.74 -2.69
N ASP A 665 -16.52 -24.50 -2.67
CA ASP A 665 -16.49 -25.83 -2.04
C ASP A 665 -16.68 -25.71 -0.52
N VAL A 666 -16.00 -24.75 0.11
CA VAL A 666 -16.14 -24.49 1.55
C VAL A 666 -17.56 -24.04 1.91
N GLU A 667 -18.18 -23.19 1.10
CA GLU A 667 -19.57 -22.74 1.26
C GLU A 667 -20.52 -23.93 1.29
N GLU A 668 -20.38 -24.88 0.36
CA GLU A 668 -21.20 -26.10 0.35
C GLU A 668 -20.98 -26.97 1.59
N GLU A 669 -19.73 -27.16 2.02
CA GLU A 669 -19.41 -27.92 3.24
C GLU A 669 -19.97 -27.24 4.50
N LEU A 670 -19.90 -25.91 4.60
CA LEU A 670 -20.50 -25.15 5.71
C LEU A 670 -22.02 -25.35 5.78
N LEU A 671 -22.70 -25.38 4.63
CA LEU A 671 -24.13 -25.66 4.55
C LEU A 671 -24.45 -27.12 4.93
N LYS A 672 -23.59 -28.08 4.56
CA LYS A 672 -23.74 -29.50 4.95
C LYS A 672 -23.58 -29.69 6.46
N LEU A 673 -22.59 -29.05 7.09
CA LEU A 673 -22.38 -29.12 8.53
C LEU A 673 -23.60 -28.65 9.32
N GLU A 674 -24.32 -27.67 8.78
CA GLU A 674 -25.56 -27.19 9.39
C GLU A 674 -26.67 -28.25 9.32
N ASN A 675 -26.80 -28.96 8.19
CA ASN A 675 -27.73 -30.08 8.07
C ASN A 675 -27.37 -31.25 8.99
N GLN A 676 -26.08 -31.60 9.10
CA GLN A 676 -25.60 -32.65 10.00
C GLN A 676 -25.85 -32.29 11.47
N LEU A 677 -25.63 -31.03 11.84
CA LEU A 677 -25.93 -30.53 13.18
C LEU A 677 -27.42 -30.65 13.49
N ARG A 678 -28.30 -30.32 12.54
CA ARG A 678 -29.76 -30.49 12.69
C ARG A 678 -30.18 -31.96 12.79
N ALA A 679 -29.48 -32.86 12.09
CA ALA A 679 -29.72 -34.29 12.13
C ALA A 679 -29.12 -34.99 13.36
N ASN A 680 -28.47 -34.25 14.27
CA ASN A 680 -27.70 -34.78 15.39
C ASN A 680 -26.56 -35.74 14.99
N GLU A 681 -26.08 -35.64 13.75
CA GLU A 681 -24.97 -36.45 13.21
C GLU A 681 -23.60 -35.91 13.66
N ILE A 682 -23.54 -34.65 14.08
CA ILE A 682 -22.34 -33.99 14.58
C ILE A 682 -22.68 -33.09 15.77
N THR A 683 -21.81 -33.07 16.78
CA THR A 683 -21.98 -32.20 17.95
C THR A 683 -21.63 -30.75 17.62
N GLY A 684 -22.11 -29.80 18.41
CA GLY A 684 -21.74 -28.39 18.25
C GLY A 684 -20.23 -28.13 18.35
N GLY A 685 -19.53 -28.86 19.22
CA GLY A 685 -18.06 -28.83 19.29
C GLY A 685 -17.39 -29.39 18.03
N GLY A 686 -17.95 -30.46 17.45
CA GLY A 686 -17.51 -31.03 16.18
C GLY A 686 -17.68 -30.05 15.01
N VAL A 687 -18.83 -29.37 14.92
CA VAL A 687 -19.08 -28.32 13.92
C VAL A 687 -18.06 -27.21 14.06
N LYS A 688 -17.82 -26.69 15.27
CA LYS A 688 -16.85 -25.61 15.49
C LYS A 688 -15.47 -26.00 14.97
N LYS A 689 -14.97 -27.18 15.37
CA LYS A 689 -13.66 -27.69 14.92
C LYS A 689 -13.61 -27.78 13.38
N ARG A 690 -14.66 -28.32 12.76
CA ARG A 690 -14.70 -28.49 11.30
C ARG A 690 -14.80 -27.16 10.56
N VAL A 691 -15.55 -26.20 11.09
CA VAL A 691 -15.60 -24.82 10.58
C VAL A 691 -14.20 -24.20 10.65
N ASP A 692 -13.51 -24.30 11.78
CA ASP A 692 -12.15 -23.76 11.95
C ASP A 692 -11.16 -24.38 10.93
N GLU A 693 -11.24 -25.71 10.70
CA GLU A 693 -10.45 -26.40 9.67
C GLU A 693 -10.74 -25.88 8.25
N LEU A 694 -12.03 -25.78 7.87
CA LEU A 694 -12.43 -25.30 6.54
C LEU A 694 -12.01 -23.85 6.30
N LEU A 695 -12.04 -23.02 7.34
CA LEU A 695 -11.73 -21.61 7.25
C LEU A 695 -10.23 -21.28 7.24
N THR A 696 -9.37 -22.26 7.57
CA THR A 696 -7.91 -22.06 7.66
C THR A 696 -7.31 -21.51 6.35
N ILE A 697 -7.87 -21.90 5.19
CA ILE A 697 -7.38 -21.47 3.88
C ILE A 697 -7.52 -19.96 3.61
N PHE A 698 -8.42 -19.26 4.31
CA PHE A 698 -8.59 -17.81 4.15
C PHE A 698 -7.62 -17.00 5.03
N GLY A 699 -6.76 -17.66 5.81
CA GLY A 699 -5.79 -17.03 6.71
C GLY A 699 -6.48 -16.33 7.88
N GLN A 700 -5.89 -15.21 8.33
CA GLN A 700 -6.42 -14.43 9.46
C GLN A 700 -7.81 -13.84 9.17
N ASP A 701 -8.67 -13.81 10.20
CA ASP A 701 -10.05 -13.32 10.16
C ASP A 701 -10.87 -13.88 8.98
N PRO A 702 -10.96 -15.23 8.86
CA PRO A 702 -11.53 -15.87 7.68
C PRO A 702 -13.03 -15.60 7.54
N ILE A 703 -13.75 -15.48 8.67
CA ILE A 703 -15.20 -15.23 8.71
C ILE A 703 -15.53 -13.91 8.02
N GLU A 704 -14.78 -12.86 8.33
CA GLU A 704 -14.96 -11.52 7.81
C GLU A 704 -14.70 -11.50 6.30
N LYS A 705 -13.62 -12.14 5.85
CA LYS A 705 -13.23 -12.21 4.43
C LYS A 705 -14.27 -12.87 3.53
N ILE A 706 -15.04 -13.82 4.07
CA ILE A 706 -16.10 -14.52 3.32
C ILE A 706 -17.50 -13.96 3.58
N SER A 707 -17.65 -13.09 4.57
CA SER A 707 -18.96 -12.71 5.10
C SER A 707 -19.89 -12.05 4.09
N GLY A 708 -19.35 -11.35 3.10
CA GLY A 708 -20.14 -10.71 2.04
C GLY A 708 -20.79 -11.74 1.11
N ALA A 709 -20.01 -12.69 0.61
CA ALA A 709 -20.50 -13.75 -0.27
C ALA A 709 -21.47 -14.69 0.45
N PHE A 710 -21.14 -15.06 1.69
CA PHE A 710 -21.98 -15.95 2.49
C PHE A 710 -23.33 -15.32 2.85
N ARG A 711 -23.34 -14.02 3.17
CA ARG A 711 -24.59 -13.26 3.38
C ARG A 711 -25.44 -13.18 2.11
N GLU A 712 -24.82 -12.96 0.96
CA GLU A 712 -25.54 -12.92 -0.32
C GLU A 712 -26.20 -14.26 -0.64
N LYS A 713 -25.58 -15.38 -0.25
CA LYS A 713 -26.13 -16.74 -0.43
C LYS A 713 -27.22 -17.11 0.59
N THR A 714 -27.03 -16.78 1.86
CA THR A 714 -27.85 -17.32 2.97
C THR A 714 -28.80 -16.30 3.62
N GLY A 715 -28.61 -15.00 3.36
CA GLY A 715 -29.26 -13.92 4.07
C GLY A 715 -28.71 -13.66 5.49
N MET A 716 -27.71 -14.42 5.95
CA MET A 716 -27.18 -14.35 7.31
C MET A 716 -25.65 -14.29 7.34
N SER A 717 -25.08 -13.72 8.41
CA SER A 717 -23.64 -13.87 8.66
C SER A 717 -23.34 -15.30 9.07
N LEU A 718 -22.11 -15.78 8.83
CA LEU A 718 -21.71 -17.13 9.25
C LEU A 718 -21.89 -17.35 10.76
N ARG A 719 -21.58 -16.32 11.57
CA ARG A 719 -21.80 -16.35 13.03
C ARG A 719 -23.29 -16.57 13.35
N ASN A 720 -24.18 -15.82 12.70
CA ASN A 720 -25.63 -15.95 12.93
C ASN A 720 -26.20 -17.26 12.39
N PHE A 721 -25.64 -17.75 11.27
CA PHE A 721 -26.06 -18.99 10.61
C PHE A 721 -25.93 -20.20 11.55
N PHE A 722 -24.83 -20.29 12.31
CA PHE A 722 -24.69 -21.32 13.35
C PHE A 722 -25.36 -20.92 14.68
N ASN A 723 -25.33 -19.65 15.09
CA ASN A 723 -25.88 -19.21 16.40
C ASN A 723 -27.42 -19.26 16.50
N GLN A 724 -28.18 -18.89 15.45
CA GLN A 724 -29.65 -18.82 15.52
C GLN A 724 -30.35 -20.16 15.81
N LYS A 725 -29.62 -21.28 15.82
CA LYS A 725 -30.21 -22.62 16.03
C LYS A 725 -29.56 -23.44 17.15
N PHE A 726 -28.46 -22.99 17.76
CA PHE A 726 -28.02 -23.52 19.06
C PHE A 726 -29.03 -23.19 20.18
N ASP A 727 -29.70 -22.05 20.11
CA ASP A 727 -30.77 -21.68 21.05
C ASP A 727 -32.06 -22.49 20.85
N LYS A 728 -32.25 -23.09 19.67
CA LYS A 728 -33.42 -23.95 19.41
C LYS A 728 -33.23 -25.35 20.02
N ILE A 729 -32.01 -25.89 19.92
CA ILE A 729 -31.63 -27.16 20.56
C ILE A 729 -31.62 -27.03 22.10
N ARG A 730 -31.23 -25.87 22.65
CA ARG A 730 -31.32 -25.58 24.09
C ARG A 730 -32.75 -25.37 24.64
N LYS A 731 -33.74 -25.15 23.79
CA LYS A 731 -35.15 -25.03 24.19
C LYS A 731 -35.95 -26.32 24.02
N GLU A 732 -35.38 -27.31 23.35
CA GLU A 732 -35.97 -28.64 23.11
C GLU A 732 -35.32 -29.74 23.97
N CYS A 733 -34.28 -29.40 24.76
CA CYS A 733 -33.77 -30.14 25.92
C CYS A 733 -34.15 -29.39 27.20
#